data_AF-A0A1J7BU55-F1
#
_entry.id   AF-A0A1J7BU55-F1
#
_cell.length_a   1.000
_cell.length_b   1.000
_cell.length_c   1.000
_cell.angle_alpha   90.00
_cell.angle_beta   90.00
_cell.angle_gamma   90.00
#
_symmetry.space_group_name_H-M   'P 1'
#
loop_
_entity.id
_entity.type
_entity.pdbx_description
1 polymer ?
#
loop_
_entity_poly.entity_id
_entity_poly.type
_entity_poly.pdbx_seq_one_letter_code
_entity_poly.pdbx_strand_id
1 'polypeptide(L)'
;MTNTTTAILKDGTPVRIHLFDNPIFDVDGFLVQFTKPGIEPEKYRYHQHSEFKREDRKKPDLSGYYNEDLFLKYIQNIEPVPTLDKLTKYNFKNNLAIEGEEIIVSTIDFGTPYNYFYNTKNYTFNLQLAPDKRGVANYRKLIMENYRIVDSKINTDGQIPVTVLNNQSATPGGYFFKKNLGDFINNWAISNVQKSNFKRLMTLIVFKIREINRDILPIIASNTHFFDKEFKVANGIIDYDNFTDLEKLVFNFKKHWGYYYDTPLNGLPRPHKDDFEALFSTSSIYEDYLSYYSSLENFYQICYKTKSLSYYPSDDKIAYLLKILSPSALAVIPYSLIIKCIKQYLKFNLSQEDQRVLVKLVISITPSHANEFLDFLLEKENGAETNFQVIYDTLTDARLERYPFVNWFVDEQTNRKYFAFAIYELWKVSKYNLDYIRPGIVIPNPWPNFKGIDPENYFYINSQEFNKKNFLTFIPSSDQQIITSQQRFESSISDKKIDITKIYKQDTYAGAFSQHKIGSEYFGSFHLYQQISFCGYESNFDLRIPKSATLPAFLFHFIEEYDRLVDFDAGVALAANLTVDALLIYFTGGTSILKDLQYLKYTTKIGRALAGGIESTEAIEIWRGFKGASDIFALTAGSLTQINHYLITTENNEEKRKILEGCQKIFISLTFLGVGLSLAAQAHAVSEAGKVLDLIEALPSGVAHGLAPEMINLLTTLKGNKEVTLTLFGNKLNTLDLGDATNYILLKYNSVFTDAQRLKFMTDFQHIDDLAFWRLLNNGRNASGIRDGSYLDNWILLSEKGLEEAKFTTYICNQRRTDALLRFTDQSVLKPVVNPLSFERKIAFLDTFGDVDGVNFSKFVDEPQLVTYWKRYYDDGVFRTEFKAFGRDKIIIFLEKHGDIPSEVFQSLKVETNFKFNRLLKFPEATHNISYFNKRRAEMLKPFFVDSKTGNYIRLHEVDNYIELELKLNKKLRASLKHEAGDLVDDITGISYDTMGIPQDVIIPWTKNGINSVNYWFEEFKKSITEHFNKINKTPPLDYVVIDYKYFDQISLVVNSNPNFLKNQIDQFIIQNHNQYINKLIKLNY
;
A
#
# COMPACT_ATOMS: atom_id res chain seq x y z
N MET A 1 51.46 -24.96 19.04
CA MET A 1 51.52 -23.48 19.01
C MET A 1 52.71 -23.08 19.87
N THR A 2 53.37 -21.96 19.58
CA THR A 2 54.44 -21.43 20.43
C THR A 2 53.90 -21.12 21.82
N ASN A 3 54.72 -21.31 22.87
CA ASN A 3 54.32 -21.03 24.25
C ASN A 3 54.07 -19.52 24.43
N THR A 4 52.81 -19.11 24.35
CA THR A 4 52.39 -17.79 24.83
C THR A 4 52.54 -17.77 26.34
N THR A 5 53.48 -16.96 26.84
CA THR A 5 53.70 -16.76 28.28
C THR A 5 52.56 -16.00 28.94
N THR A 6 51.77 -15.26 28.14
CA THR A 6 50.75 -14.31 28.55
C THR A 6 49.51 -14.41 27.64
N ALA A 7 48.33 -14.17 28.22
CA ALA A 7 47.01 -14.14 27.58
C ALA A 7 46.20 -12.93 28.04
N ILE A 8 45.07 -12.65 27.39
CA ILE A 8 44.13 -11.60 27.79
C ILE A 8 42.81 -12.25 28.25
N LEU A 9 42.36 -11.89 29.45
CA LEU A 9 41.08 -12.33 30.02
C LEU A 9 39.90 -11.59 29.37
N LYS A 10 38.69 -12.15 29.50
CA LYS A 10 37.44 -11.58 28.94
C LYS A 10 37.08 -10.16 29.41
N ASP A 11 37.65 -9.70 30.52
CA ASP A 11 37.52 -8.32 31.02
C ASP A 11 38.54 -7.34 30.40
N GLY A 12 39.54 -7.86 29.66
CA GLY A 12 40.65 -7.11 29.06
C GLY A 12 41.96 -7.16 29.86
N THR A 13 41.99 -7.84 31.01
CA THR A 13 43.16 -7.92 31.89
C THR A 13 44.20 -8.91 31.31
N PRO A 14 45.46 -8.51 31.10
CA PRO A 14 46.51 -9.44 30.67
C PRO A 14 47.08 -10.25 31.86
N VAL A 15 47.23 -11.55 31.66
CA VAL A 15 47.70 -12.51 32.68
C VAL A 15 48.73 -13.47 32.12
N ARG A 16 49.73 -13.81 32.93
CA ARG A 16 50.72 -14.85 32.64
C ARG A 16 50.06 -16.23 32.74
N ILE A 17 50.13 -17.00 31.65
CA ILE A 17 49.50 -18.32 31.52
C ILE A 17 50.50 -19.49 31.44
N HIS A 18 51.81 -19.23 31.46
CA HIS A 18 52.84 -20.28 31.55
C HIS A 18 52.78 -21.14 32.83
N LEU A 19 51.85 -20.81 33.75
CA LEU A 19 51.55 -21.54 34.98
C LEU A 19 50.29 -22.43 34.84
N PHE A 20 49.71 -22.53 33.64
CA PHE A 20 48.48 -23.28 33.35
C PHE A 20 48.68 -24.22 32.16
N ASP A 21 48.01 -25.37 32.21
CA ASP A 21 47.96 -26.34 31.12
C ASP A 21 46.73 -26.11 30.23
N ASN A 22 46.82 -26.53 28.97
CA ASN A 22 45.69 -26.57 28.02
C ASN A 22 44.83 -25.28 27.93
N PRO A 23 45.43 -24.08 27.74
CA PRO A 23 44.66 -22.85 27.56
C PRO A 23 43.84 -22.92 26.26
N ILE A 24 42.56 -22.55 26.35
CA ILE A 24 41.64 -22.42 25.21
C ILE A 24 41.21 -20.97 25.09
N PHE A 25 41.20 -20.48 23.85
CA PHE A 25 40.85 -19.12 23.48
C PHE A 25 39.58 -19.08 22.62
N ASP A 26 38.85 -17.97 22.67
CA ASP A 26 37.75 -17.72 21.74
C ASP A 26 38.23 -17.18 20.37
N VAL A 27 37.28 -16.85 19.50
CA VAL A 27 37.55 -16.37 18.14
C VAL A 27 38.21 -14.99 18.08
N ASP A 28 38.11 -14.22 19.16
CA ASP A 28 38.65 -12.87 19.32
C ASP A 28 39.96 -12.85 20.14
N GLY A 29 40.45 -14.03 20.54
CA GLY A 29 41.73 -14.26 21.22
C GLY A 29 41.70 -14.20 22.74
N PHE A 30 40.53 -14.09 23.37
CA PHE A 30 40.42 -14.07 24.84
C PHE A 30 40.52 -15.48 25.42
N LEU A 31 41.20 -15.62 26.56
CA LEU A 31 41.23 -16.87 27.33
C LEU A 31 39.82 -17.22 27.83
N VAL A 32 39.31 -18.42 27.52
CA VAL A 32 37.99 -18.89 27.98
C VAL A 32 38.05 -20.13 28.87
N GLN A 33 39.15 -20.90 28.80
CA GLN A 33 39.35 -22.08 29.63
C GLN A 33 40.84 -22.34 29.85
N PHE A 34 41.20 -22.94 30.97
CA PHE A 34 42.54 -23.47 31.24
C PHE A 34 42.45 -24.59 32.28
N THR A 35 43.50 -25.38 32.42
CA THR A 35 43.66 -26.35 33.50
C THR A 35 44.77 -25.86 34.43
N LYS A 36 44.49 -25.83 35.73
CA LYS A 36 45.49 -25.52 36.75
C LYS A 36 46.22 -26.82 37.13
N PRO A 37 47.55 -26.91 36.96
CA PRO A 37 48.32 -28.07 37.36
C PRO A 37 48.26 -28.29 38.89
N GLY A 38 48.19 -29.55 39.29
CA GLY A 38 48.05 -29.98 40.69
C GLY A 38 48.07 -31.51 40.81
N ILE A 39 47.90 -32.02 42.03
CA ILE A 39 47.74 -33.47 42.28
C ILE A 39 46.47 -33.99 41.59
N GLU A 40 45.38 -33.23 41.71
CA GLU A 40 44.20 -33.34 40.87
C GLU A 40 44.13 -32.07 39.99
N PRO A 41 44.25 -32.18 38.65
CA PRO A 41 44.21 -31.00 37.78
C PRO A 41 42.83 -30.34 37.76
N GLU A 42 42.75 -29.08 38.18
CA GLU A 42 41.48 -28.35 38.24
C GLU A 42 41.20 -27.62 36.92
N LYS A 43 40.12 -28.00 36.23
CA LYS A 43 39.66 -27.33 35.00
C LYS A 43 38.87 -26.06 35.36
N TYR A 44 39.33 -24.90 34.88
CA TYR A 44 38.63 -23.62 35.04
C TYR A 44 38.08 -23.11 33.70
N ARG A 45 36.82 -22.66 33.70
CA ARG A 45 36.12 -22.11 32.53
C ARG A 45 35.49 -20.76 32.86
N TYR A 46 35.51 -19.86 31.89
CA TYR A 46 34.77 -18.60 31.96
C TYR A 46 33.28 -18.85 31.75
N HIS A 47 32.46 -18.48 32.74
CA HIS A 47 31.00 -18.50 32.67
C HIS A 47 30.46 -17.08 32.67
N GLN A 48 29.44 -16.85 31.85
CA GLN A 48 28.69 -15.60 31.85
C GLN A 48 27.60 -15.60 32.93
N HIS A 49 27.23 -14.41 33.40
CA HIS A 49 26.11 -14.19 34.33
C HIS A 49 24.80 -14.89 33.92
N SER A 50 24.54 -15.02 32.62
CA SER A 50 23.37 -15.71 32.05
C SER A 50 23.37 -17.24 32.23
N GLU A 51 24.52 -17.85 32.54
CA GLU A 51 24.65 -19.32 32.68
C GLU A 51 24.21 -19.84 34.06
N PHE A 52 24.22 -18.98 35.07
CA PHE A 52 23.82 -19.29 36.46
C PHE A 52 22.32 -19.59 36.60
N LYS A 53 21.92 -20.20 37.73
CA LYS A 53 20.49 -20.43 38.05
C LYS A 53 19.73 -19.12 38.11
N ARG A 54 18.47 -19.12 37.64
CA ARG A 54 17.65 -17.91 37.48
C ARG A 54 17.48 -17.11 38.78
N GLU A 55 17.36 -17.81 39.91
CA GLU A 55 17.26 -17.23 41.26
C GLU A 55 18.53 -16.47 41.68
N ASP A 56 19.69 -16.98 41.32
CA ASP A 56 21.01 -16.45 41.69
C ASP A 56 21.44 -15.24 40.87
N ARG A 57 20.92 -15.08 39.64
CA ARG A 57 21.22 -13.95 38.71
C ARG A 57 20.90 -12.56 39.26
N LYS A 58 20.32 -12.46 40.45
CA LYS A 58 20.13 -11.19 41.19
C LYS A 58 21.42 -10.70 41.86
N LYS A 59 22.37 -11.58 42.19
CA LYS A 59 23.69 -11.14 42.69
C LYS A 59 24.46 -10.47 41.54
N PRO A 60 25.02 -9.27 41.71
CA PRO A 60 25.89 -8.65 40.71
C PRO A 60 27.22 -9.40 40.58
N ASP A 61 27.93 -9.18 39.48
CA ASP A 61 29.27 -9.73 39.22
C ASP A 61 29.36 -11.27 39.32
N LEU A 62 28.50 -12.01 38.61
CA LEU A 62 28.63 -13.47 38.49
C LEU A 62 29.56 -13.92 37.34
N SER A 63 29.85 -13.06 36.36
CA SER A 63 30.73 -13.43 35.26
C SER A 63 32.18 -13.64 35.73
N GLY A 64 32.82 -14.75 35.35
CA GLY A 64 34.18 -15.06 35.79
C GLY A 64 34.61 -16.50 35.52
N TYR A 65 35.82 -16.86 35.93
CA TYR A 65 36.37 -18.20 35.75
C TYR A 65 36.08 -19.06 36.99
N TYR A 66 35.38 -20.18 36.82
CA TYR A 66 35.02 -21.10 37.90
C TYR A 66 35.53 -22.51 37.60
N ASN A 67 35.67 -23.33 38.64
CA ASN A 67 35.96 -24.76 38.49
C ASN A 67 34.77 -25.44 37.78
N GLU A 68 35.01 -26.03 36.60
CA GLU A 68 33.99 -26.58 35.72
C GLU A 68 33.18 -27.69 36.40
N ASP A 69 33.83 -28.60 37.15
CA ASP A 69 33.16 -29.75 37.77
C ASP A 69 32.24 -29.32 38.93
N LEU A 70 32.62 -28.29 39.67
CA LEU A 70 31.76 -27.69 40.70
C LEU A 70 30.62 -26.89 40.08
N PHE A 71 30.89 -26.12 39.01
CA PHE A 71 29.87 -25.36 38.30
C PHE A 71 28.82 -26.28 37.64
N LEU A 72 29.27 -27.38 37.03
CA LEU A 72 28.43 -28.46 36.50
C LEU A 72 27.50 -29.04 37.56
N LYS A 73 28.02 -29.48 38.70
CA LYS A 73 27.22 -30.04 39.80
C LYS A 73 26.17 -29.06 40.32
N TYR A 74 26.52 -27.76 40.35
CA TYR A 74 25.58 -26.68 40.69
C TYR A 74 24.46 -26.53 39.65
N ILE A 75 24.77 -26.33 38.36
CA ILE A 75 23.73 -26.11 37.33
C ILE A 75 22.88 -27.35 37.07
N GLN A 76 23.45 -28.56 37.18
CA GLN A 76 22.75 -29.84 37.00
C GLN A 76 21.99 -30.30 38.25
N ASN A 77 22.13 -29.61 39.39
CA ASN A 77 21.51 -29.98 40.67
C ASN A 77 21.82 -31.44 41.09
N ILE A 78 23.10 -31.82 41.04
CA ILE A 78 23.60 -33.14 41.47
C ILE A 78 23.96 -33.10 42.95
N GLU A 79 23.44 -34.05 43.73
CA GLU A 79 23.70 -34.11 45.17
C GLU A 79 25.12 -34.63 45.50
N PRO A 80 25.83 -34.05 46.48
CA PRO A 80 25.46 -32.87 47.26
C PRO A 80 25.57 -31.59 46.43
N VAL A 81 24.47 -30.84 46.28
CA VAL A 81 24.44 -29.66 45.39
C VAL A 81 25.36 -28.56 45.94
N PRO A 82 26.35 -28.07 45.15
CA PRO A 82 27.13 -26.91 45.54
C PRO A 82 26.24 -25.67 45.63
N THR A 83 26.30 -24.94 46.74
CA THR A 83 25.68 -23.62 46.86
C THR A 83 26.47 -22.59 46.06
N LEU A 84 25.83 -21.49 45.66
CA LEU A 84 26.50 -20.41 44.91
C LEU A 84 27.75 -19.90 45.64
N ASP A 85 27.74 -19.84 46.97
CA ASP A 85 28.88 -19.35 47.76
C ASP A 85 30.07 -20.34 47.78
N LYS A 86 29.88 -21.60 47.35
CA LYS A 86 30.97 -22.56 47.08
C LYS A 86 31.59 -22.39 45.69
N LEU A 87 30.91 -21.69 44.76
CA LEU A 87 31.48 -21.33 43.46
C LEU A 87 32.38 -20.12 43.64
N THR A 88 33.65 -20.36 43.95
CA THR A 88 34.66 -19.30 44.06
C THR A 88 35.26 -18.97 42.69
N LYS A 89 35.26 -17.69 42.30
CA LYS A 89 35.99 -17.20 41.12
C LYS A 89 37.49 -17.44 41.27
N TYR A 90 38.15 -17.87 40.20
CA TYR A 90 39.60 -17.88 40.14
C TYR A 90 40.17 -16.46 40.26
N ASN A 91 41.14 -16.27 41.15
CA ASN A 91 41.73 -14.96 41.45
C ASN A 91 43.10 -14.80 40.77
N PHE A 92 43.14 -14.03 39.68
CA PHE A 92 44.35 -13.81 38.89
C PHE A 92 45.35 -12.79 39.49
N LYS A 93 45.17 -12.27 40.72
CA LYS A 93 46.08 -11.28 41.31
C LYS A 93 47.56 -11.69 41.27
N ASN A 94 47.85 -12.98 41.44
CA ASN A 94 49.23 -13.52 41.43
C ASN A 94 49.70 -13.89 40.01
N ASN A 95 48.83 -13.76 39.01
CA ASN A 95 49.07 -14.12 37.61
C ASN A 95 49.06 -12.89 36.69
N LEU A 96 48.92 -11.66 37.21
CA LEU A 96 48.93 -10.45 36.39
C LEU A 96 50.24 -10.31 35.61
N ALA A 97 50.14 -9.92 34.34
CA ALA A 97 51.29 -9.54 33.52
C ALA A 97 51.82 -8.16 33.91
N ILE A 98 53.03 -7.81 33.47
CA ILE A 98 53.64 -6.48 33.70
C ILE A 98 53.91 -5.75 32.39
N GLU A 99 54.17 -4.45 32.49
CA GLU A 99 54.57 -3.61 31.36
C GLU A 99 55.82 -4.17 30.66
N GLY A 100 55.87 -4.07 29.34
CA GLY A 100 57.01 -4.49 28.52
C GLY A 100 57.10 -5.99 28.21
N GLU A 101 56.29 -6.85 28.84
CA GLU A 101 56.18 -8.25 28.43
C GLU A 101 55.58 -8.36 27.02
N GLU A 102 56.19 -9.19 26.17
CA GLU A 102 55.66 -9.52 24.84
C GLU A 102 54.45 -10.44 24.96
N ILE A 103 53.41 -10.18 24.16
CA ILE A 103 52.25 -11.05 24.00
C ILE A 103 52.02 -11.34 22.51
N ILE A 104 51.63 -12.60 22.21
CA ILE A 104 51.12 -13.01 20.90
C ILE A 104 49.63 -13.28 21.05
N VAL A 105 48.79 -12.48 20.41
CA VAL A 105 47.34 -12.65 20.37
C VAL A 105 46.94 -13.25 19.02
N SER A 106 46.37 -14.45 19.05
CA SER A 106 45.83 -15.12 17.87
C SER A 106 44.31 -14.91 17.80
N THR A 107 43.82 -14.21 16.78
CA THR A 107 42.39 -14.05 16.49
C THR A 107 42.01 -14.72 15.18
N ILE A 108 40.72 -14.92 14.92
CA ILE A 108 40.26 -15.53 13.68
C ILE A 108 39.98 -14.46 12.62
N ASP A 109 40.47 -14.71 11.41
CA ASP A 109 40.26 -13.85 10.27
C ASP A 109 39.12 -14.34 9.37
N PHE A 110 38.04 -13.57 9.41
CA PHE A 110 36.83 -13.76 8.60
C PHE A 110 36.91 -13.04 7.24
N GLY A 111 38.01 -12.35 6.95
CA GLY A 111 38.27 -11.72 5.66
C GLY A 111 38.50 -12.71 4.51
N THR A 112 38.94 -12.17 3.37
CA THR A 112 39.29 -12.94 2.17
C THR A 112 40.46 -13.91 2.41
N PRO A 113 40.51 -15.05 1.72
CA PRO A 113 39.49 -15.62 0.83
C PRO A 113 38.30 -16.22 1.60
N TYR A 114 37.07 -16.03 1.07
CA TYR A 114 35.84 -16.43 1.76
C TYR A 114 35.48 -17.93 1.62
N ASN A 115 36.03 -18.62 0.62
CA ASN A 115 35.87 -20.06 0.42
C ASN A 115 36.75 -20.92 1.35
N TYR A 116 37.60 -20.30 2.17
CA TYR A 116 38.37 -20.98 3.21
C TYR A 116 37.64 -20.85 4.54
N PHE A 117 37.51 -21.97 5.26
CA PHE A 117 36.83 -22.08 6.56
C PHE A 117 37.21 -20.94 7.52
N TYR A 118 38.49 -20.86 7.90
CA TYR A 118 39.01 -19.67 8.57
C TYR A 118 40.53 -19.53 8.39
N ASN A 119 41.02 -18.30 8.52
CA ASN A 119 42.45 -17.99 8.68
C ASN A 119 42.70 -17.49 10.11
N THR A 120 43.95 -17.41 10.54
CA THR A 120 44.30 -16.88 11.88
C THR A 120 45.16 -15.62 11.72
N LYS A 121 44.88 -14.57 12.47
CA LYS A 121 45.68 -13.35 12.56
C LYS A 121 46.45 -13.35 13.87
N ASN A 122 47.77 -13.35 13.80
CA ASN A 122 48.63 -13.28 14.97
C ASN A 122 49.15 -11.85 15.11
N TYR A 123 48.88 -11.21 16.24
CA TYR A 123 49.39 -9.90 16.62
C TYR A 123 50.46 -10.08 17.70
N THR A 124 51.68 -9.63 17.44
CA THR A 124 52.76 -9.62 18.44
C THR A 124 53.04 -8.18 18.86
N PHE A 125 52.97 -7.89 20.15
CA PHE A 125 53.24 -6.57 20.71
C PHE A 125 53.64 -6.63 22.19
N ASN A 126 54.25 -5.57 22.70
CA ASN A 126 54.58 -5.44 24.13
C ASN A 126 53.43 -4.78 24.91
N LEU A 127 53.19 -5.25 26.13
CA LEU A 127 52.19 -4.69 27.03
C LEU A 127 52.54 -3.26 27.46
N GLN A 128 51.54 -2.38 27.41
CA GLN A 128 51.67 -0.94 27.70
C GLN A 128 51.14 -0.60 29.10
N LEU A 129 51.65 0.46 29.70
CA LEU A 129 51.09 1.02 30.95
C LEU A 129 49.66 1.54 30.76
N ALA A 130 48.82 1.40 31.78
CA ALA A 130 47.47 1.98 31.80
C ALA A 130 47.49 3.52 31.73
N PRO A 131 46.44 4.18 31.19
CA PRO A 131 46.40 5.65 31.07
C PRO A 131 46.52 6.42 32.39
N ASP A 132 46.09 5.82 33.50
CA ASP A 132 46.23 6.36 34.86
C ASP A 132 47.59 6.05 35.53
N LYS A 133 48.47 5.37 34.79
CA LYS A 133 49.78 4.85 35.20
C LYS A 133 49.75 3.80 36.32
N ARG A 134 48.63 3.10 36.52
CA ARG A 134 48.47 2.08 37.57
C ARG A 134 48.30 0.68 36.99
N GLY A 135 49.44 0.07 36.67
CA GLY A 135 49.49 -1.28 36.11
C GLY A 135 49.42 -1.29 34.58
N VAL A 136 49.13 -2.46 34.01
CA VAL A 136 49.06 -2.67 32.56
C VAL A 136 47.71 -2.19 32.02
N ALA A 137 47.71 -1.64 30.80
CA ALA A 137 46.52 -1.22 30.10
C ALA A 137 45.49 -2.35 29.97
N ASN A 138 44.20 -2.00 30.02
CA ASN A 138 43.12 -2.92 29.73
C ASN A 138 42.96 -3.03 28.20
N TYR A 139 43.00 -4.26 27.69
CA TYR A 139 42.96 -4.55 26.25
C TYR A 139 41.56 -4.90 25.72
N ARG A 140 40.48 -4.65 26.47
CA ARG A 140 39.11 -4.88 25.98
C ARG A 140 38.58 -3.66 25.23
N LYS A 141 38.34 -3.81 23.93
CA LYS A 141 37.67 -2.82 23.09
C LYS A 141 36.21 -3.22 22.87
N LEU A 142 35.29 -2.43 23.43
CA LEU A 142 33.85 -2.62 23.25
C LEU A 142 33.45 -2.34 21.79
N ILE A 143 32.60 -3.19 21.24
CA ILE A 143 31.99 -3.01 19.92
C ILE A 143 30.60 -2.41 20.15
N MET A 144 30.37 -1.24 19.58
CA MET A 144 29.15 -0.46 19.75
C MET A 144 28.33 -0.46 18.46
N GLU A 145 27.07 -0.86 18.55
CA GLU A 145 26.07 -0.68 17.49
C GLU A 145 24.83 0.00 18.09
N ASN A 146 24.30 1.03 17.44
CA ASN A 146 23.11 1.77 17.89
C ASN A 146 23.18 2.19 19.38
N TYR A 147 24.35 2.68 19.82
CA TYR A 147 24.66 3.06 21.21
C TYR A 147 24.58 1.94 22.25
N ARG A 148 24.50 0.68 21.84
CA ARG A 148 24.58 -0.51 22.72
C ARG A 148 25.91 -1.23 22.53
N ILE A 149 26.46 -1.74 23.62
CA ILE A 149 27.57 -2.70 23.57
C ILE A 149 26.99 -4.01 23.02
N VAL A 150 27.38 -4.41 21.82
CA VAL A 150 26.93 -5.67 21.19
C VAL A 150 27.94 -6.80 21.34
N ASP A 151 29.24 -6.46 21.42
CA ASP A 151 30.33 -7.43 21.53
C ASP A 151 31.58 -6.73 22.13
N SER A 152 32.68 -7.45 22.32
CA SER A 152 33.97 -6.85 22.65
C SER A 152 35.12 -7.69 22.11
N LYS A 153 36.12 -7.03 21.51
CA LYS A 153 37.32 -7.64 20.95
C LYS A 153 38.58 -7.20 21.68
N ILE A 154 39.71 -7.86 21.44
CA ILE A 154 41.02 -7.39 21.92
C ILE A 154 41.43 -6.11 21.16
N ASN A 155 41.94 -5.13 21.90
CA ASN A 155 42.44 -3.87 21.36
C ASN A 155 43.84 -4.05 20.76
N THR A 156 43.90 -4.38 19.48
CA THR A 156 45.16 -4.49 18.71
C THR A 156 45.38 -3.29 17.78
N ASP A 157 44.77 -2.14 18.09
CA ASP A 157 44.87 -0.94 17.23
C ASP A 157 46.35 -0.53 17.02
N GLY A 158 46.72 -0.25 15.77
CA GLY A 158 48.08 0.11 15.38
C GLY A 158 49.06 -1.07 15.20
N GLN A 159 48.67 -2.30 15.55
CA GLN A 159 49.51 -3.49 15.36
C GLN A 159 49.24 -4.16 14.00
N ILE A 160 50.31 -4.56 13.30
CA ILE A 160 50.22 -5.25 12.01
C ILE A 160 50.13 -6.76 12.26
N PRO A 161 49.03 -7.44 11.91
CA PRO A 161 48.91 -8.88 12.10
C PRO A 161 49.68 -9.67 11.03
N VAL A 162 50.20 -10.83 11.42
CA VAL A 162 50.62 -11.89 10.49
C VAL A 162 49.44 -12.83 10.26
N THR A 163 48.89 -12.85 9.04
CA THR A 163 47.85 -13.81 8.67
C THR A 163 48.46 -15.17 8.33
N VAL A 164 48.07 -16.20 9.08
CA VAL A 164 48.41 -17.61 8.84
C VAL A 164 47.20 -18.31 8.20
N LEU A 165 47.40 -18.89 7.02
CA LEU A 165 46.39 -19.69 6.33
C LEU A 165 46.24 -21.05 7.03
N ASN A 166 45.03 -21.38 7.49
CA ASN A 166 44.75 -22.62 8.23
C ASN A 166 43.97 -23.60 7.34
N ASN A 167 44.69 -24.42 6.55
CA ASN A 167 44.04 -25.31 5.60
C ASN A 167 43.42 -26.54 6.29
N GLN A 168 42.18 -26.39 6.75
CA GLN A 168 41.36 -27.47 7.31
C GLN A 168 40.34 -28.04 6.31
N SER A 169 40.53 -27.82 5.00
CA SER A 169 39.60 -28.24 3.95
C SER A 169 39.33 -29.75 3.93
N ALA A 170 40.32 -30.58 4.31
CA ALA A 170 40.22 -32.03 4.43
C ALA A 170 39.78 -32.52 5.83
N THR A 171 39.07 -31.69 6.60
CA THR A 171 38.46 -32.06 7.89
C THR A 171 36.94 -32.04 7.77
N PRO A 172 36.17 -32.75 8.62
CA PRO A 172 34.71 -32.68 8.63
C PRO A 172 34.16 -31.25 8.63
N GLY A 173 34.73 -30.37 9.46
CA GLY A 173 34.37 -28.96 9.49
C GLY A 173 34.72 -28.17 8.22
N GLY A 174 35.78 -28.55 7.51
CA GLY A 174 36.13 -27.99 6.21
C GLY A 174 35.19 -28.44 5.10
N TYR A 175 34.84 -29.73 5.05
CA TYR A 175 33.84 -30.26 4.12
C TYR A 175 32.47 -29.63 4.35
N PHE A 176 32.03 -29.55 5.63
CA PHE A 176 30.79 -28.89 6.00
C PHE A 176 30.78 -27.41 5.60
N PHE A 177 31.81 -26.64 5.97
CA PHE A 177 31.93 -25.23 5.58
C PHE A 177 31.88 -25.05 4.06
N LYS A 178 32.62 -25.88 3.32
CA LYS A 178 32.70 -25.83 1.87
C LYS A 178 31.32 -26.00 1.23
N LYS A 179 30.62 -27.11 1.57
CA LYS A 179 29.32 -27.44 0.97
C LYS A 179 28.19 -26.49 1.39
N ASN A 180 28.26 -25.91 2.60
CA ASN A 180 27.22 -25.05 3.16
C ASN A 180 27.46 -23.54 3.03
N LEU A 181 28.62 -23.11 2.51
CA LEU A 181 28.89 -21.68 2.28
C LEU A 181 30.04 -21.46 1.28
N GLY A 182 31.15 -22.16 1.47
CA GLY A 182 32.43 -21.87 0.80
C GLY A 182 32.39 -21.97 -0.72
N ASP A 183 31.62 -22.91 -1.28
CA ASP A 183 31.52 -23.14 -2.72
C ASP A 183 30.73 -22.05 -3.47
N PHE A 184 29.89 -21.27 -2.77
CA PHE A 184 29.00 -20.28 -3.42
C PHE A 184 29.10 -18.84 -2.90
N ILE A 185 29.62 -18.59 -1.69
CA ILE A 185 29.71 -17.23 -1.10
C ILE A 185 30.47 -16.22 -1.99
N ASN A 186 31.46 -16.69 -2.76
CA ASN A 186 32.20 -15.82 -3.68
C ASN A 186 31.30 -15.28 -4.80
N ASN A 187 30.32 -16.06 -5.26
CA ASN A 187 29.40 -15.72 -6.36
C ASN A 187 28.28 -14.76 -5.93
N TRP A 188 28.06 -14.57 -4.62
CA TRP A 188 27.02 -13.67 -4.11
C TRP A 188 27.32 -12.19 -4.39
N ALA A 189 26.33 -11.47 -4.89
CA ALA A 189 26.40 -10.03 -5.18
C ALA A 189 26.19 -9.15 -3.92
N ILE A 190 26.91 -9.46 -2.84
CA ILE A 190 26.85 -8.75 -1.55
C ILE A 190 28.22 -8.19 -1.17
N SER A 191 28.26 -7.24 -0.23
CA SER A 191 29.50 -6.57 0.19
C SER A 191 30.48 -7.52 0.88
N ASN A 192 31.78 -7.18 0.82
CA ASN A 192 32.85 -7.90 1.52
C ASN A 192 32.63 -7.96 3.04
N VAL A 193 31.99 -6.94 3.64
CA VAL A 193 31.62 -6.92 5.05
C VAL A 193 30.55 -7.98 5.34
N GLN A 194 29.50 -8.06 4.52
CA GLN A 194 28.47 -9.10 4.66
C GLN A 194 29.07 -10.51 4.46
N LYS A 195 29.92 -10.73 3.44
CA LYS A 195 30.63 -12.01 3.25
C LYS A 195 31.47 -12.40 4.47
N SER A 196 32.14 -11.42 5.10
CA SER A 196 32.86 -11.62 6.36
C SER A 196 31.94 -12.03 7.51
N ASN A 197 30.74 -11.44 7.61
CA ASN A 197 29.77 -11.79 8.66
C ASN A 197 29.19 -13.20 8.48
N PHE A 198 28.81 -13.58 7.25
CA PHE A 198 28.40 -14.96 6.93
C PHE A 198 29.52 -15.96 7.25
N LYS A 199 30.77 -15.64 6.89
CA LYS A 199 31.94 -16.47 7.23
C LYS A 199 32.18 -16.56 8.75
N ARG A 200 32.03 -15.46 9.52
CA ARG A 200 32.10 -15.50 11.01
C ARG A 200 31.07 -16.48 11.57
N LEU A 201 29.82 -16.36 11.12
CA LEU A 201 28.71 -17.14 11.65
C LEU A 201 28.79 -18.63 11.28
N MET A 202 29.11 -18.97 10.03
CA MET A 202 29.39 -20.36 9.62
C MET A 202 30.61 -20.93 10.35
N THR A 203 31.63 -20.12 10.65
CA THR A 203 32.77 -20.59 11.43
C THR A 203 32.38 -20.95 12.86
N LEU A 204 31.53 -20.14 13.50
CA LEU A 204 30.97 -20.42 14.82
C LEU A 204 30.07 -21.68 14.80
N ILE A 205 29.26 -21.90 13.75
CA ILE A 205 28.48 -23.13 13.54
C ILE A 205 29.39 -24.36 13.58
N VAL A 206 30.47 -24.38 12.78
CA VAL A 206 31.38 -25.53 12.71
C VAL A 206 32.10 -25.77 14.05
N PHE A 207 32.47 -24.72 14.79
CA PHE A 207 33.03 -24.90 16.13
C PHE A 207 32.00 -25.45 17.11
N LYS A 208 30.75 -24.99 17.09
CA LYS A 208 29.69 -25.53 17.94
C LYS A 208 29.38 -26.99 17.62
N ILE A 209 29.37 -27.37 16.35
CA ILE A 209 29.30 -28.78 15.89
C ILE A 209 30.45 -29.61 16.49
N ARG A 210 31.69 -29.10 16.44
CA ARG A 210 32.86 -29.78 17.03
C ARG A 210 32.73 -29.94 18.55
N GLU A 211 32.23 -28.92 19.26
CA GLU A 211 31.94 -29.00 20.69
C GLU A 211 30.85 -30.04 21.01
N ILE A 212 29.75 -30.06 20.27
CA ILE A 212 28.65 -31.04 20.44
C ILE A 212 29.16 -32.47 20.18
N ASN A 213 29.93 -32.69 19.11
CA ASN A 213 30.50 -34.01 18.81
C ASN A 213 31.51 -34.47 19.88
N ARG A 214 32.24 -33.56 20.52
CA ARG A 214 33.22 -33.86 21.59
C ARG A 214 32.55 -34.10 22.94
N ASP A 215 31.63 -33.22 23.35
CA ASP A 215 31.13 -33.17 24.73
C ASP A 215 29.76 -33.83 24.89
N ILE A 216 28.89 -33.78 23.87
CA ILE A 216 27.46 -34.12 24.00
C ILE A 216 27.11 -35.46 23.36
N LEU A 217 27.61 -35.75 22.15
CA LEU A 217 27.33 -37.04 21.51
C LEU A 217 27.79 -38.26 22.33
N PRO A 218 28.93 -38.25 23.04
CA PRO A 218 29.29 -39.35 23.95
C PRO A 218 28.32 -39.52 25.13
N ILE A 219 27.74 -38.43 25.65
CA ILE A 219 26.71 -38.49 26.70
C ILE A 219 25.43 -39.13 26.15
N ILE A 220 25.00 -38.74 24.95
CA ILE A 220 23.81 -39.32 24.30
C ILE A 220 24.01 -40.81 23.98
N ALA A 221 25.10 -41.14 23.29
CA ALA A 221 25.43 -42.49 22.83
C ALA A 221 25.95 -43.42 23.95
N SER A 222 26.05 -42.95 25.19
CA SER A 222 26.34 -43.82 26.35
C SER A 222 25.33 -44.97 26.46
N ASN A 223 25.80 -46.14 26.90
CA ASN A 223 25.03 -47.39 26.92
C ASN A 223 24.54 -47.88 25.53
N THR A 224 25.21 -47.47 24.45
CA THR A 224 25.00 -47.99 23.07
C THR A 224 26.32 -48.49 22.46
N HIS A 225 26.24 -49.20 21.33
CA HIS A 225 27.41 -49.65 20.55
C HIS A 225 27.71 -48.73 19.36
N PHE A 226 27.29 -47.47 19.43
CA PHE A 226 27.40 -46.52 18.33
C PHE A 226 28.83 -46.38 17.79
N PHE A 227 29.79 -46.06 18.67
CA PHE A 227 31.18 -45.81 18.29
C PHE A 227 31.91 -47.07 17.77
N ASP A 228 31.47 -48.28 18.17
CA ASP A 228 32.02 -49.56 17.69
C ASP A 228 31.61 -49.89 16.24
N LYS A 229 30.51 -49.27 15.78
CA LYS A 229 29.81 -49.56 14.52
C LYS A 229 29.89 -48.43 13.50
N GLU A 230 29.97 -47.16 13.92
CA GLU A 230 29.73 -46.01 13.04
C GLU A 230 30.55 -45.99 11.76
N PHE A 231 31.86 -46.23 11.83
CA PHE A 231 32.71 -46.27 10.64
C PHE A 231 32.46 -47.52 9.77
N LYS A 232 31.98 -48.63 10.35
CA LYS A 232 31.62 -49.84 9.58
C LYS A 232 30.34 -49.61 8.79
N VAL A 233 29.32 -48.97 9.39
CA VAL A 233 28.10 -48.56 8.68
C VAL A 233 28.40 -47.51 7.62
N ALA A 234 29.20 -46.49 7.94
CA ALA A 234 29.63 -45.49 6.97
C ALA A 234 30.36 -46.12 5.76
N ASN A 235 31.21 -47.14 6.00
CA ASN A 235 31.90 -47.88 4.94
C ASN A 235 31.00 -48.90 4.19
N GLY A 236 29.73 -49.07 4.54
CA GLY A 236 28.83 -50.07 3.95
C GLY A 236 29.14 -51.52 4.34
N ILE A 237 29.92 -51.74 5.39
CA ILE A 237 30.31 -53.08 5.90
C ILE A 237 29.18 -53.68 6.78
N ILE A 238 28.39 -52.81 7.42
CA ILE A 238 27.23 -53.17 8.23
C ILE A 238 26.06 -52.34 7.70
N ASP A 239 24.89 -52.97 7.54
CA ASP A 239 23.67 -52.26 7.12
C ASP A 239 23.28 -51.17 8.15
N TYR A 240 22.88 -50.00 7.66
CA TYR A 240 22.33 -48.91 8.47
C TYR A 240 21.12 -49.34 9.30
N ASP A 241 20.34 -50.30 8.82
CA ASP A 241 19.19 -50.82 9.58
C ASP A 241 19.56 -51.68 10.81
N ASN A 242 20.84 -52.05 10.98
CA ASN A 242 21.35 -52.67 12.21
C ASN A 242 21.57 -51.69 13.38
N PHE A 243 21.34 -50.38 13.16
CA PHE A 243 21.30 -49.40 14.23
C PHE A 243 19.92 -49.35 14.90
N THR A 244 19.93 -49.23 16.23
CA THR A 244 18.76 -48.78 17.00
C THR A 244 18.35 -47.36 16.59
N ASP A 245 17.10 -46.97 16.85
CA ASP A 245 16.59 -45.63 16.51
C ASP A 245 17.47 -44.49 17.09
N LEU A 246 18.06 -44.68 18.27
CA LEU A 246 18.99 -43.74 18.89
C LEU A 246 20.35 -43.71 18.18
N GLU A 247 20.89 -44.88 17.80
CA GLU A 247 22.13 -44.94 17.02
C GLU A 247 21.95 -44.33 15.62
N LYS A 248 20.79 -44.53 14.97
CA LYS A 248 20.41 -43.89 13.69
C LYS A 248 20.37 -42.36 13.80
N LEU A 249 19.78 -41.83 14.89
CA LEU A 249 19.74 -40.40 15.18
C LEU A 249 21.16 -39.80 15.28
N VAL A 250 22.03 -40.41 16.09
CA VAL A 250 23.42 -39.92 16.27
C VAL A 250 24.24 -40.06 14.98
N PHE A 251 24.04 -41.14 14.23
CA PHE A 251 24.68 -41.34 12.92
C PHE A 251 24.31 -40.23 11.95
N ASN A 252 23.03 -39.87 11.84
CA ASN A 252 22.57 -38.88 10.87
C ASN A 252 23.09 -37.47 11.18
N PHE A 253 23.22 -37.08 12.46
CA PHE A 253 23.90 -35.82 12.80
C PHE A 253 25.34 -35.81 12.30
N LYS A 254 26.12 -36.86 12.58
CA LYS A 254 27.51 -36.95 12.13
C LYS A 254 27.62 -37.03 10.59
N LYS A 255 26.70 -37.70 9.91
CA LYS A 255 26.61 -37.73 8.44
C LYS A 255 26.43 -36.33 7.86
N HIS A 256 25.42 -35.58 8.31
CA HIS A 256 25.12 -34.23 7.79
C HIS A 256 26.16 -33.18 8.19
N TRP A 257 26.90 -33.42 9.28
CA TRP A 257 28.08 -32.62 9.66
C TRP A 257 29.37 -33.03 8.94
N GLY A 258 29.29 -33.94 7.95
CA GLY A 258 30.43 -34.34 7.12
C GLY A 258 31.49 -35.19 7.83
N TYR A 259 31.19 -35.81 8.99
CA TYR A 259 32.17 -36.61 9.75
C TYR A 259 32.57 -37.92 9.09
N TYR A 260 31.74 -38.42 8.18
CA TYR A 260 32.00 -39.64 7.41
C TYR A 260 32.40 -39.36 5.95
N TYR A 261 32.31 -38.09 5.52
CA TYR A 261 32.58 -37.70 4.14
C TYR A 261 34.04 -37.97 3.78
N ASP A 262 34.23 -38.52 2.60
CA ASP A 262 35.51 -38.87 2.02
C ASP A 262 35.44 -38.62 0.50
N THR A 263 36.57 -38.42 -0.15
CA THR A 263 36.58 -38.16 -1.60
C THR A 263 36.05 -39.41 -2.33
N PRO A 264 35.05 -39.28 -3.23
CA PRO A 264 34.48 -40.43 -3.93
C PRO A 264 35.53 -41.25 -4.68
N LEU A 265 35.44 -42.58 -4.58
CA LEU A 265 36.30 -43.50 -5.31
C LEU A 265 35.60 -43.95 -6.59
N ASN A 266 36.22 -43.71 -7.74
CA ASN A 266 35.66 -44.09 -9.05
C ASN A 266 35.31 -45.60 -9.09
N GLY A 267 34.04 -45.90 -9.32
CA GLY A 267 33.53 -47.26 -9.51
C GLY A 267 33.04 -47.99 -8.25
N LEU A 268 33.11 -47.39 -7.06
CA LEU A 268 32.64 -48.00 -5.80
C LEU A 268 31.78 -47.01 -4.99
N PRO A 269 30.45 -46.94 -5.21
CA PRO A 269 29.58 -46.00 -4.52
C PRO A 269 29.43 -46.34 -3.03
N ARG A 270 29.80 -45.40 -2.16
CA ARG A 270 29.68 -45.47 -0.68
C ARG A 270 28.64 -44.44 -0.23
N PRO A 271 27.34 -44.79 -0.11
CA PRO A 271 26.23 -43.83 0.05
C PRO A 271 26.23 -43.01 1.36
N HIS A 272 27.14 -43.32 2.30
CA HIS A 272 27.33 -42.57 3.54
C HIS A 272 28.65 -41.79 3.60
N LYS A 273 29.52 -41.88 2.59
CA LYS A 273 30.83 -41.19 2.54
C LYS A 273 31.03 -40.34 1.29
N ASP A 274 30.51 -40.78 0.15
CA ASP A 274 30.73 -40.09 -1.13
C ASP A 274 29.92 -38.78 -1.24
N ASP A 275 28.81 -38.65 -0.49
CA ASP A 275 28.14 -37.37 -0.31
C ASP A 275 27.31 -37.27 1.00
N PHE A 276 26.98 -36.04 1.40
CA PHE A 276 26.05 -35.70 2.48
C PHE A 276 25.23 -34.46 2.12
N GLU A 277 23.98 -34.36 2.56
CA GLU A 277 23.10 -33.24 2.18
C GLU A 277 23.55 -31.90 2.80
N ALA A 278 23.40 -30.82 2.04
CA ALA A 278 23.68 -29.46 2.51
C ALA A 278 22.48 -28.94 3.30
N LEU A 279 22.74 -28.30 4.44
CA LEU A 279 21.71 -27.62 5.24
C LEU A 279 21.42 -26.20 4.74
N PHE A 280 22.37 -25.60 4.01
CA PHE A 280 22.28 -24.25 3.47
C PHE A 280 22.53 -24.27 1.95
N SER A 281 21.98 -23.28 1.25
CA SER A 281 22.11 -23.16 -0.20
C SER A 281 22.33 -21.70 -0.65
N THR A 282 22.37 -21.49 -1.96
CA THR A 282 22.52 -20.15 -2.56
C THR A 282 21.38 -19.18 -2.24
N SER A 283 20.21 -19.66 -1.78
CA SER A 283 19.08 -18.83 -1.36
C SER A 283 19.01 -18.55 0.14
N SER A 284 19.89 -19.14 0.97
CA SER A 284 19.86 -18.97 2.43
C SER A 284 20.28 -17.57 2.86
N ILE A 285 19.51 -16.97 3.77
CA ILE A 285 19.72 -15.61 4.32
C ILE A 285 20.47 -15.66 5.66
N TYR A 286 20.94 -14.52 6.17
CA TYR A 286 21.79 -14.45 7.36
C TYR A 286 21.10 -15.04 8.61
N GLU A 287 19.79 -14.81 8.69
CA GLU A 287 18.88 -15.28 9.73
C GLU A 287 18.84 -16.81 9.81
N ASP A 288 18.96 -17.53 8.68
CA ASP A 288 19.01 -19.01 8.65
C ASP A 288 20.25 -19.53 9.37
N TYR A 289 21.41 -18.92 9.11
CA TYR A 289 22.67 -19.28 9.77
C TYR A 289 22.63 -18.92 11.26
N LEU A 290 22.01 -17.78 11.62
CA LEU A 290 21.92 -17.33 13.01
C LEU A 290 20.97 -18.21 13.84
N SER A 291 19.85 -18.60 13.23
CA SER A 291 18.91 -19.62 13.70
C SER A 291 19.62 -20.92 14.03
N TYR A 292 20.38 -21.45 13.07
CA TYR A 292 21.03 -22.75 13.21
C TYR A 292 22.14 -22.71 14.26
N TYR A 293 22.97 -21.65 14.28
CA TYR A 293 23.96 -21.43 15.32
C TYR A 293 23.33 -21.40 16.72
N SER A 294 22.27 -20.60 16.90
CA SER A 294 21.53 -20.50 18.16
C SER A 294 20.88 -21.82 18.57
N SER A 295 20.39 -22.59 17.59
CA SER A 295 19.82 -23.92 17.81
C SER A 295 20.88 -24.91 18.33
N LEU A 296 22.07 -24.92 17.74
CA LEU A 296 23.19 -25.75 18.19
C LEU A 296 23.66 -25.34 19.59
N GLU A 297 23.75 -24.04 19.86
CA GLU A 297 24.15 -23.53 21.18
C GLU A 297 23.13 -23.89 22.27
N ASN A 298 21.82 -23.76 21.98
CA ASN A 298 20.76 -24.23 22.87
C ASN A 298 20.79 -25.75 23.07
N PHE A 299 20.96 -26.54 22.01
CA PHE A 299 21.06 -28.00 22.10
C PHE A 299 22.24 -28.44 22.97
N TYR A 300 23.41 -27.82 22.79
CA TYR A 300 24.58 -28.03 23.65
C TYR A 300 24.24 -27.69 25.11
N GLN A 301 23.76 -26.47 25.37
CA GLN A 301 23.48 -25.98 26.72
C GLN A 301 22.42 -26.79 27.45
N ILE A 302 21.37 -27.25 26.77
CA ILE A 302 20.33 -28.09 27.38
C ILE A 302 20.92 -29.46 27.71
N CYS A 303 21.48 -30.18 26.74
CA CYS A 303 22.07 -31.51 26.98
C CYS A 303 23.15 -31.48 28.08
N TYR A 304 23.98 -30.42 28.10
CA TYR A 304 25.03 -30.22 29.09
C TYR A 304 24.49 -29.96 30.51
N LYS A 305 23.28 -29.39 30.64
CA LYS A 305 22.60 -29.12 31.92
C LYS A 305 21.65 -30.25 32.35
N THR A 306 21.31 -31.18 31.47
CA THR A 306 20.41 -32.30 31.80
C THR A 306 21.09 -33.30 32.74
N LYS A 307 20.64 -33.31 33.99
CA LYS A 307 21.05 -34.31 35.00
C LYS A 307 20.80 -35.73 34.47
N SER A 308 21.83 -36.58 34.58
CA SER A 308 21.73 -38.02 34.28
C SER A 308 21.31 -38.40 32.86
N LEU A 309 21.41 -37.52 31.85
CA LEU A 309 21.04 -37.81 30.46
C LEU A 309 21.70 -39.10 29.92
N SER A 310 22.93 -39.40 30.35
CA SER A 310 23.62 -40.65 29.99
C SER A 310 22.90 -41.92 30.46
N TYR A 311 22.21 -41.87 31.60
CA TYR A 311 21.55 -43.02 32.23
C TYR A 311 20.11 -43.23 31.77
N TYR A 312 19.56 -42.35 30.93
CA TYR A 312 18.20 -42.51 30.39
C TYR A 312 18.14 -43.76 29.47
N PRO A 313 17.05 -44.56 29.50
CA PRO A 313 16.77 -45.59 28.50
C PRO A 313 16.76 -45.02 27.07
N SER A 314 17.04 -45.84 26.06
CA SER A 314 17.19 -45.37 24.68
C SER A 314 15.95 -44.67 24.12
N ASP A 315 14.76 -45.19 24.40
CA ASP A 315 13.50 -44.57 23.95
C ASP A 315 13.22 -43.24 24.68
N ASP A 316 13.52 -43.17 25.99
CA ASP A 316 13.41 -41.93 26.77
C ASP A 316 14.45 -40.88 26.31
N LYS A 317 15.65 -41.31 25.92
CA LYS A 317 16.65 -40.44 25.27
C LYS A 317 16.11 -39.90 23.95
N ILE A 318 15.56 -40.74 23.08
CA ILE A 318 14.98 -40.29 21.80
C ILE A 318 13.85 -39.28 22.07
N ALA A 319 12.89 -39.63 22.94
CA ALA A 319 11.79 -38.74 23.29
C ALA A 319 12.30 -37.40 23.82
N TYR A 320 13.24 -37.41 24.78
CA TYR A 320 13.84 -36.19 25.32
C TYR A 320 14.58 -35.35 24.26
N LEU A 321 15.37 -36.01 23.39
CA LEU A 321 16.10 -35.35 22.32
C LEU A 321 15.15 -34.69 21.32
N LEU A 322 14.09 -35.37 20.89
CA LEU A 322 13.07 -34.81 20.00
C LEU A 322 12.39 -33.56 20.58
N LYS A 323 12.20 -33.50 21.92
CA LYS A 323 11.68 -32.28 22.57
C LYS A 323 12.63 -31.09 22.39
N ILE A 324 13.94 -31.30 22.51
CA ILE A 324 14.94 -30.21 22.56
C ILE A 324 15.57 -29.85 21.20
N LEU A 325 15.63 -30.79 20.24
CA LEU A 325 16.19 -30.59 18.89
C LEU A 325 15.39 -29.59 18.07
N SER A 326 16.04 -28.62 17.41
CA SER A 326 15.35 -27.62 16.57
C SER A 326 14.70 -28.25 15.33
N PRO A 327 13.71 -27.59 14.67
CA PRO A 327 13.06 -28.13 13.47
C PRO A 327 14.05 -28.54 12.36
N SER A 328 15.10 -27.74 12.13
CA SER A 328 16.17 -28.07 11.17
C SER A 328 16.99 -29.30 11.54
N ALA A 329 17.11 -29.61 12.84
CA ALA A 329 17.75 -30.83 13.32
C ALA A 329 16.78 -32.03 13.33
N LEU A 330 15.47 -31.79 13.45
CA LEU A 330 14.44 -32.82 13.30
C LEU A 330 14.27 -33.26 11.83
N ALA A 331 14.44 -32.35 10.86
CA ALA A 331 14.38 -32.68 9.42
C ALA A 331 15.48 -33.68 8.96
N VAL A 332 16.55 -33.83 9.76
CA VAL A 332 17.65 -34.79 9.56
C VAL A 332 17.31 -36.19 10.12
N ILE A 333 16.18 -36.33 10.82
CA ILE A 333 15.74 -37.58 11.44
C ILE A 333 14.95 -38.41 10.42
N PRO A 334 15.10 -39.75 10.39
CA PRO A 334 14.32 -40.58 9.47
C PRO A 334 12.82 -40.37 9.64
N TYR A 335 12.12 -40.12 8.52
CA TYR A 335 10.67 -39.91 8.48
C TYR A 335 9.88 -40.96 9.27
N SER A 336 10.27 -42.23 9.18
CA SER A 336 9.67 -43.34 9.93
C SER A 336 9.73 -43.16 11.45
N LEU A 337 10.80 -42.58 12.01
CA LEU A 337 10.92 -42.28 13.44
C LEU A 337 10.05 -41.09 13.83
N ILE A 338 9.99 -40.05 12.99
CA ILE A 338 9.10 -38.89 13.20
C ILE A 338 7.63 -39.36 13.24
N ILE A 339 7.21 -40.19 12.29
CA ILE A 339 5.86 -40.78 12.23
C ILE A 339 5.59 -41.68 13.43
N LYS A 340 6.54 -42.53 13.83
CA LYS A 340 6.43 -43.37 15.03
C LYS A 340 6.17 -42.54 16.29
N CYS A 341 6.84 -41.39 16.44
CA CYS A 341 6.62 -40.48 17.57
C CYS A 341 5.30 -39.72 17.47
N ILE A 342 4.89 -39.25 16.28
CA ILE A 342 3.56 -38.65 16.08
C ILE A 342 2.46 -39.66 16.48
N LYS A 343 2.52 -40.90 15.96
CA LYS A 343 1.59 -41.99 16.31
C LYS A 343 1.58 -42.38 17.80
N GLN A 344 2.65 -42.09 18.55
CA GLN A 344 2.66 -42.22 20.02
C GLN A 344 1.89 -41.07 20.68
N TYR A 345 2.11 -39.82 20.26
CA TYR A 345 1.37 -38.67 20.79
C TYR A 345 -0.14 -38.74 20.52
N LEU A 346 -0.59 -39.34 19.40
CA LEU A 346 -2.03 -39.56 19.13
C LEU A 346 -2.75 -40.48 20.14
N LYS A 347 -2.04 -41.15 21.05
CA LYS A 347 -2.60 -42.13 22.00
C LYS A 347 -2.86 -41.55 23.39
N PHE A 348 -2.51 -40.29 23.64
CA PHE A 348 -2.55 -39.69 24.97
C PHE A 348 -3.09 -38.26 24.93
N ASN A 349 -3.72 -37.81 26.01
CA ASN A 349 -4.03 -36.39 26.20
C ASN A 349 -2.73 -35.60 26.39
N LEU A 350 -2.46 -34.65 25.49
CA LEU A 350 -1.18 -33.95 25.43
C LEU A 350 -1.14 -32.74 26.37
N SER A 351 -0.07 -32.64 27.16
CA SER A 351 0.26 -31.38 27.84
C SER A 351 0.60 -30.28 26.83
N GLN A 352 0.52 -29.00 27.21
CA GLN A 352 0.89 -27.90 26.31
C GLN A 352 2.31 -28.03 25.73
N GLU A 353 3.24 -28.63 26.49
CA GLU A 353 4.60 -28.88 26.03
C GLU A 353 4.66 -30.05 25.04
N ASP A 354 3.91 -31.13 25.27
CA ASP A 354 3.83 -32.24 24.32
C ASP A 354 3.12 -31.83 23.02
N GLN A 355 2.10 -30.95 23.08
CA GLN A 355 1.47 -30.34 21.91
C GLN A 355 2.48 -29.53 21.07
N ARG A 356 3.33 -28.71 21.71
CA ARG A 356 4.40 -27.97 21.01
C ARG A 356 5.36 -28.92 20.31
N VAL A 357 5.72 -30.03 20.96
CA VAL A 357 6.62 -31.04 20.40
C VAL A 357 5.98 -31.76 19.22
N LEU A 358 4.69 -32.13 19.32
CA LEU A 358 3.92 -32.70 18.21
C LEU A 358 3.93 -31.76 17.00
N VAL A 359 3.57 -30.49 17.18
CA VAL A 359 3.62 -29.45 16.14
C VAL A 359 5.01 -29.35 15.50
N LYS A 360 6.07 -29.36 16.32
CA LYS A 360 7.47 -29.28 15.90
C LYS A 360 7.89 -30.48 15.03
N LEU A 361 7.40 -31.68 15.35
CA LEU A 361 7.57 -32.88 14.53
C LEU A 361 6.85 -32.74 13.18
N VAL A 362 5.64 -32.20 13.16
CA VAL A 362 4.88 -31.94 11.91
C VAL A 362 5.59 -30.90 11.02
N ILE A 363 6.14 -29.82 11.60
CA ILE A 363 6.94 -28.82 10.86
C ILE A 363 8.21 -29.43 10.25
N SER A 364 8.77 -30.47 10.88
CA SER A 364 10.02 -31.09 10.41
C SER A 364 9.87 -32.05 9.21
N ILE A 365 8.65 -32.32 8.76
CA ILE A 365 8.39 -33.15 7.59
C ILE A 365 8.88 -32.43 6.33
N THR A 366 9.76 -33.06 5.57
CA THR A 366 10.33 -32.48 4.36
C THR A 366 9.37 -32.58 3.16
N PRO A 367 9.48 -31.68 2.15
CA PRO A 367 8.67 -31.71 0.94
C PRO A 367 8.61 -33.05 0.19
N SER A 368 9.66 -33.89 0.28
CA SER A 368 9.68 -35.22 -0.34
C SER A 368 8.65 -36.18 0.24
N HIS A 369 8.26 -36.02 1.50
CA HIS A 369 7.27 -36.85 2.19
C HIS A 369 5.87 -36.21 2.23
N ALA A 370 5.65 -35.10 1.52
CA ALA A 370 4.38 -34.34 1.58
C ALA A 370 3.16 -35.20 1.22
N ASN A 371 3.22 -36.02 0.16
CA ASN A 371 2.12 -36.89 -0.23
C ASN A 371 1.84 -37.98 0.83
N GLU A 372 2.89 -38.67 1.29
CA GLU A 372 2.79 -39.74 2.29
C GLU A 372 2.23 -39.22 3.63
N PHE A 373 2.63 -38.02 4.03
CA PHE A 373 2.18 -37.41 5.28
C PHE A 373 0.75 -36.90 5.21
N LEU A 374 0.35 -36.27 4.10
CA LEU A 374 -1.03 -35.85 3.89
C LEU A 374 -1.97 -37.06 3.74
N ASP A 375 -1.51 -38.17 3.15
CA ASP A 375 -2.25 -39.43 3.14
C ASP A 375 -2.42 -39.99 4.57
N PHE A 376 -1.35 -40.04 5.37
CA PHE A 376 -1.39 -40.45 6.78
C PHE A 376 -2.37 -39.62 7.62
N LEU A 377 -2.50 -38.31 7.34
CA LEU A 377 -3.45 -37.44 8.03
C LEU A 377 -4.92 -37.75 7.68
N LEU A 378 -5.19 -38.42 6.56
CA LEU A 378 -6.52 -38.91 6.17
C LEU A 378 -6.81 -40.34 6.64
N GLU A 379 -5.85 -41.03 7.27
CA GLU A 379 -6.06 -42.32 7.92
C GLU A 379 -6.80 -42.17 9.26
N LYS A 380 -7.40 -43.26 9.74
CA LYS A 380 -8.12 -43.32 11.03
C LYS A 380 -7.48 -44.34 11.97
N GLU A 381 -6.38 -43.98 12.62
CA GLU A 381 -5.70 -44.88 13.58
C GLU A 381 -6.62 -45.27 14.77
N ASN A 382 -7.52 -44.37 15.18
CA ASN A 382 -8.52 -44.64 16.23
C ASN A 382 -9.82 -45.28 15.70
N GLY A 383 -9.95 -45.49 14.38
CA GLY A 383 -11.13 -46.04 13.72
C GLY A 383 -12.35 -45.11 13.58
N ALA A 384 -12.34 -43.92 14.20
CA ALA A 384 -13.47 -42.99 14.22
C ALA A 384 -13.18 -41.70 13.43
N GLU A 385 -12.09 -41.02 13.79
CA GLU A 385 -11.71 -39.69 13.32
C GLU A 385 -10.44 -39.77 12.45
N THR A 386 -10.24 -38.77 11.61
CA THR A 386 -8.98 -38.67 10.84
C THR A 386 -7.83 -38.27 11.75
N ASN A 387 -6.62 -38.73 11.46
CA ASN A 387 -5.42 -38.29 12.19
C ASN A 387 -5.24 -36.76 12.12
N PHE A 388 -5.70 -36.10 11.04
CA PHE A 388 -5.83 -34.64 10.97
C PHE A 388 -6.70 -34.10 12.11
N GLN A 389 -7.94 -34.58 12.24
CA GLN A 389 -8.89 -34.13 13.24
C GLN A 389 -8.38 -34.40 14.66
N VAL A 390 -7.87 -35.60 14.94
CA VAL A 390 -7.31 -35.96 16.26
C VAL A 390 -6.20 -35.01 16.67
N ILE A 391 -5.29 -34.66 15.75
CA ILE A 391 -4.26 -33.64 16.04
C ILE A 391 -4.91 -32.27 16.26
N TYR A 392 -5.72 -31.81 15.31
CA TYR A 392 -6.33 -30.48 15.31
C TYR A 392 -7.10 -30.17 16.62
N ASP A 393 -7.91 -31.13 17.06
CA ASP A 393 -8.74 -31.02 18.27
C ASP A 393 -7.90 -31.13 19.55
N THR A 394 -6.81 -31.91 19.55
CA THR A 394 -5.88 -32.02 20.68
C THR A 394 -5.01 -30.77 20.88
N LEU A 395 -4.76 -29.99 19.82
CA LEU A 395 -4.01 -28.74 19.92
C LEU A 395 -4.89 -27.63 20.48
N THR A 396 -4.54 -27.16 21.68
CA THR A 396 -5.28 -26.14 22.43
C THR A 396 -4.70 -24.74 22.29
N ASP A 397 -5.59 -23.76 22.26
CA ASP A 397 -5.27 -22.34 22.13
C ASP A 397 -5.23 -21.68 23.52
N ALA A 398 -4.06 -21.68 24.15
CA ALA A 398 -3.89 -21.17 25.51
C ALA A 398 -3.84 -19.63 25.56
N ARG A 399 -4.70 -19.01 26.39
CA ARG A 399 -4.65 -17.58 26.74
C ARG A 399 -3.81 -17.34 28.01
N LEU A 400 -2.87 -16.38 27.96
CA LEU A 400 -2.33 -15.56 29.06
C LEU A 400 -1.67 -16.27 30.26
N GLU A 401 -0.32 -16.23 30.33
CA GLU A 401 0.43 -15.35 31.26
C GLU A 401 1.98 -15.44 31.15
N ARG A 402 2.58 -14.39 30.55
CA ARG A 402 3.92 -13.78 30.82
C ARG A 402 5.06 -14.64 31.41
N TYR A 403 6.09 -14.91 30.59
CA TYR A 403 7.49 -14.80 31.04
C TYR A 403 8.43 -14.34 29.90
N PRO A 404 9.26 -13.30 30.08
CA PRO A 404 10.12 -12.83 29.00
C PRO A 404 11.41 -13.68 28.85
N PHE A 405 12.10 -13.47 27.73
CA PHE A 405 13.50 -13.82 27.45
C PHE A 405 13.84 -15.21 26.82
N VAL A 406 13.03 -15.74 25.90
CA VAL A 406 13.49 -16.78 24.92
C VAL A 406 12.99 -16.46 23.50
N ASN A 407 13.86 -15.89 22.67
CA ASN A 407 13.46 -15.20 21.43
C ASN A 407 13.38 -16.08 20.16
N TRP A 408 12.87 -17.32 20.28
CA TRP A 408 12.52 -18.19 19.13
C TRP A 408 11.05 -18.67 19.19
N PHE A 409 10.44 -18.68 20.37
CA PHE A 409 8.99 -18.81 20.57
C PHE A 409 8.56 -17.69 21.52
N VAL A 410 8.28 -16.52 20.96
CA VAL A 410 7.88 -15.34 21.74
C VAL A 410 6.36 -15.36 21.90
N ASP A 411 5.94 -15.45 23.16
CA ASP A 411 4.63 -15.10 23.72
C ASP A 411 3.39 -15.64 22.98
N GLU A 412 2.86 -16.75 23.52
CA GLU A 412 1.43 -17.14 23.48
C GLU A 412 0.77 -17.20 22.10
N GLN A 413 1.51 -17.68 21.09
CA GLN A 413 0.92 -18.07 19.81
C GLN A 413 0.57 -19.56 19.80
N THR A 414 -0.59 -19.84 19.25
CA THR A 414 -1.38 -21.06 19.44
C THR A 414 -0.85 -22.27 18.66
N ASN A 415 -0.83 -23.45 19.30
CA ASN A 415 -0.25 -24.66 18.70
C ASN A 415 -0.94 -25.06 17.38
N ARG A 416 -2.28 -24.88 17.32
CA ARG A 416 -3.13 -25.19 16.16
C ARG A 416 -2.73 -24.40 14.90
N LYS A 417 -2.29 -23.14 15.06
CA LYS A 417 -1.81 -22.26 13.98
C LYS A 417 -0.56 -22.80 13.28
N TYR A 418 0.42 -23.25 14.05
CA TYR A 418 1.65 -23.80 13.53
C TYR A 418 1.43 -25.14 12.83
N PHE A 419 0.49 -25.96 13.32
CA PHE A 419 0.05 -27.17 12.64
C PHE A 419 -0.58 -26.84 11.28
N ALA A 420 -1.59 -25.95 11.24
CA ALA A 420 -2.26 -25.56 9.99
C ALA A 420 -1.26 -25.01 8.94
N PHE A 421 -0.29 -24.19 9.36
CA PHE A 421 0.79 -23.71 8.49
C PHE A 421 1.66 -24.85 7.93
N ALA A 422 2.10 -25.80 8.77
CA ALA A 422 2.90 -26.93 8.31
C ALA A 422 2.16 -27.80 7.28
N ILE A 423 0.86 -28.04 7.49
CA ILE A 423 0.02 -28.77 6.53
C ILE A 423 -0.11 -28.00 5.21
N TYR A 424 -0.23 -26.67 5.27
CA TYR A 424 -0.29 -25.82 4.07
C TYR A 424 1.01 -25.86 3.26
N GLU A 425 2.17 -25.80 3.91
CA GLU A 425 3.47 -25.88 3.23
C GLU A 425 3.65 -27.20 2.48
N LEU A 426 3.28 -28.33 3.09
CA LEU A 426 3.27 -29.65 2.44
C LEU A 426 2.22 -29.72 1.31
N TRP A 427 1.03 -29.15 1.53
CA TRP A 427 -0.04 -29.13 0.54
C TRP A 427 0.38 -28.47 -0.78
N LYS A 428 1.12 -27.34 -0.74
CA LYS A 428 1.56 -26.61 -1.94
C LYS A 428 2.30 -27.48 -2.97
N VAL A 429 3.03 -28.50 -2.50
CA VAL A 429 3.86 -29.41 -3.32
C VAL A 429 3.27 -30.83 -3.44
N SER A 430 1.99 -30.99 -3.11
CA SER A 430 1.31 -32.29 -3.06
C SER A 430 0.41 -32.57 -4.26
N LYS A 431 0.06 -33.84 -4.44
CA LYS A 431 -0.96 -34.33 -5.40
C LYS A 431 -2.37 -33.74 -5.17
N TYR A 432 -2.62 -33.06 -4.05
CA TYR A 432 -3.90 -32.42 -3.73
C TYR A 432 -4.00 -30.98 -4.26
N ASN A 433 -2.89 -30.34 -4.60
CA ASN A 433 -2.88 -29.00 -5.18
C ASN A 433 -3.11 -29.08 -6.70
N LEU A 434 -4.20 -28.49 -7.21
CA LEU A 434 -4.54 -28.49 -8.65
C LEU A 434 -3.54 -27.69 -9.50
N ASP A 435 -2.79 -26.78 -8.88
CA ASP A 435 -1.78 -25.94 -9.56
C ASP A 435 -0.37 -26.54 -9.47
N TYR A 436 -0.18 -27.66 -8.76
CA TYR A 436 1.09 -28.36 -8.67
C TYR A 436 1.24 -29.37 -9.81
N ILE A 437 2.34 -29.25 -10.56
CA ILE A 437 2.76 -30.16 -11.63
C ILE A 437 4.11 -30.73 -11.21
N ARG A 438 4.25 -32.05 -11.18
CA ARG A 438 5.52 -32.68 -10.78
C ARG A 438 6.65 -32.34 -11.77
N PRO A 439 7.88 -32.08 -11.29
CA PRO A 439 9.02 -31.81 -12.16
C PRO A 439 9.23 -32.93 -13.21
N GLY A 440 9.41 -32.54 -14.46
CA GLY A 440 9.65 -33.47 -15.59
C GLY A 440 8.39 -33.93 -16.34
N ILE A 441 7.17 -33.60 -15.88
CA ILE A 441 5.94 -33.94 -16.59
C ILE A 441 5.65 -32.93 -17.72
N VAL A 442 5.46 -33.42 -18.94
CA VAL A 442 4.94 -32.65 -20.08
C VAL A 442 3.45 -32.96 -20.24
N ILE A 443 2.60 -31.95 -20.07
CA ILE A 443 1.14 -32.13 -20.13
C ILE A 443 0.67 -32.21 -21.60
N PRO A 444 0.00 -33.29 -22.04
CA PRO A 444 -0.52 -33.40 -23.40
C PRO A 444 -1.65 -32.41 -23.70
N ASN A 445 -1.72 -31.94 -24.94
CA ASN A 445 -2.72 -30.97 -25.40
C ASN A 445 -3.60 -31.61 -26.50
N PRO A 446 -4.95 -31.59 -26.42
CA PRO A 446 -5.77 -31.61 -25.21
C PRO A 446 -6.94 -32.63 -25.25
N TRP A 447 -7.33 -33.15 -24.08
CA TRP A 447 -8.62 -33.84 -23.89
C TRP A 447 -9.67 -32.88 -23.28
N PRO A 448 -10.98 -33.03 -23.57
CA PRO A 448 -11.94 -31.91 -23.54
C PRO A 448 -12.30 -31.33 -22.16
N ASN A 449 -11.98 -32.01 -21.05
CA ASN A 449 -12.50 -31.64 -19.72
C ASN A 449 -11.46 -31.13 -18.70
N PHE A 450 -10.17 -31.42 -18.88
CA PHE A 450 -9.12 -31.05 -17.90
C PHE A 450 -7.76 -30.77 -18.57
N LYS A 451 -7.66 -29.67 -19.33
CA LYS A 451 -6.36 -29.22 -19.88
C LYS A 451 -5.49 -28.64 -18.74
N GLY A 452 -4.26 -29.13 -18.57
CA GLY A 452 -3.26 -28.47 -17.72
C GLY A 452 -3.16 -28.93 -16.26
N ILE A 453 -3.60 -30.15 -15.93
CA ILE A 453 -3.45 -30.76 -14.58
C ILE A 453 -2.49 -31.96 -14.67
N ASP A 454 -1.72 -32.24 -13.61
CA ASP A 454 -0.95 -33.48 -13.47
C ASP A 454 -1.87 -34.72 -13.51
N PRO A 455 -1.63 -35.73 -14.36
CA PRO A 455 -2.46 -36.93 -14.45
C PRO A 455 -2.64 -37.72 -13.13
N GLU A 456 -1.74 -37.54 -12.16
CA GLU A 456 -1.84 -38.17 -10.83
C GLU A 456 -2.41 -37.24 -9.74
N ASN A 457 -2.96 -36.08 -10.11
CA ASN A 457 -3.64 -35.21 -9.17
C ASN A 457 -4.86 -35.93 -8.54
N TYR A 458 -5.00 -35.82 -7.23
CA TYR A 458 -6.04 -36.52 -6.47
C TYR A 458 -7.46 -36.19 -6.93
N PHE A 459 -7.76 -34.92 -7.21
CA PHE A 459 -9.09 -34.47 -7.63
C PHE A 459 -9.37 -34.69 -9.12
N TYR A 460 -8.33 -34.93 -9.93
CA TYR A 460 -8.49 -35.42 -11.29
C TYR A 460 -8.94 -36.88 -11.30
N ILE A 461 -8.28 -37.74 -10.50
CA ILE A 461 -8.64 -39.16 -10.34
C ILE A 461 -9.99 -39.31 -9.61
N ASN A 462 -10.21 -38.54 -8.53
CA ASN A 462 -11.37 -38.63 -7.66
C ASN A 462 -12.33 -37.44 -7.85
N SER A 463 -12.70 -37.15 -9.10
CA SER A 463 -13.53 -35.99 -9.47
C SER A 463 -14.89 -35.91 -8.75
N GLN A 464 -15.41 -37.03 -8.23
CA GLN A 464 -16.60 -37.12 -7.40
C GLN A 464 -16.46 -36.48 -6.00
N GLU A 465 -15.23 -36.33 -5.49
CA GLU A 465 -14.95 -35.71 -4.20
C GLU A 465 -14.73 -34.19 -4.30
N PHE A 466 -14.64 -33.65 -5.53
CA PHE A 466 -14.44 -32.23 -5.78
C PHE A 466 -15.78 -31.48 -5.86
N ASN A 467 -16.06 -30.63 -4.87
CA ASN A 467 -17.24 -29.77 -4.89
C ASN A 467 -17.01 -28.55 -5.80
N LYS A 468 -17.79 -28.47 -6.89
CA LYS A 468 -17.68 -27.41 -7.92
C LYS A 468 -18.15 -26.02 -7.47
N LYS A 469 -18.80 -25.88 -6.31
CA LYS A 469 -19.19 -24.60 -5.71
C LYS A 469 -18.10 -24.05 -4.77
N ASN A 470 -16.84 -24.02 -5.21
CA ASN A 470 -15.70 -23.68 -4.35
C ASN A 470 -15.32 -22.19 -4.34
N PHE A 471 -16.27 -21.27 -4.55
CA PHE A 471 -16.03 -19.83 -4.57
C PHE A 471 -16.92 -19.08 -3.57
N LEU A 472 -16.30 -18.47 -2.56
CA LEU A 472 -16.96 -17.79 -1.46
C LEU A 472 -16.86 -16.26 -1.63
N THR A 473 -18.01 -15.63 -1.84
CA THR A 473 -18.14 -14.17 -1.96
C THR A 473 -18.56 -13.57 -0.61
N PHE A 474 -17.72 -12.71 -0.06
CA PHE A 474 -18.08 -11.78 0.99
C PHE A 474 -18.62 -10.49 0.34
N ILE A 475 -19.65 -9.90 0.94
CA ILE A 475 -20.18 -8.60 0.51
C ILE A 475 -19.74 -7.58 1.57
N PRO A 476 -18.95 -6.56 1.21
CA PRO A 476 -18.57 -5.50 2.13
C PRO A 476 -19.82 -4.76 2.60
N SER A 477 -19.82 -4.26 3.84
CA SER A 477 -21.01 -3.63 4.42
C SER A 477 -21.35 -2.33 3.68
N SER A 478 -22.37 -2.39 2.82
CA SER A 478 -22.84 -1.21 2.10
C SER A 478 -23.65 -0.30 3.03
N ASP A 479 -23.06 0.81 3.47
CA ASP A 479 -23.77 1.91 4.14
C ASP A 479 -24.64 2.70 3.13
N GLN A 480 -25.66 2.04 2.60
CA GLN A 480 -26.84 2.74 2.09
C GLN A 480 -27.78 2.98 3.27
N GLN A 481 -28.21 4.23 3.46
CA GLN A 481 -28.87 4.78 4.67
C GLN A 481 -30.19 4.09 5.13
N ILE A 482 -30.58 2.97 4.52
CA ILE A 482 -31.86 2.27 4.73
C ILE A 482 -31.65 0.76 5.00
N ILE A 483 -30.54 0.14 4.56
CA ILE A 483 -30.27 -1.30 4.76
C ILE A 483 -28.78 -1.52 5.00
N THR A 484 -28.43 -2.11 6.14
CA THR A 484 -27.10 -2.72 6.34
C THR A 484 -27.20 -4.23 6.23
N SER A 485 -26.30 -4.85 5.45
CA SER A 485 -26.20 -6.30 5.32
C SER A 485 -24.80 -6.77 5.68
N GLN A 486 -24.69 -7.64 6.68
CA GLN A 486 -23.46 -8.32 7.06
C GLN A 486 -23.54 -9.79 6.65
N GLN A 487 -22.44 -10.34 6.16
CA GLN A 487 -22.32 -11.75 5.79
C GLN A 487 -21.07 -12.33 6.43
N ARG A 488 -21.21 -13.45 7.13
CA ARG A 488 -20.10 -14.27 7.63
C ARG A 488 -20.31 -15.72 7.21
N PHE A 489 -19.28 -16.54 7.32
CA PHE A 489 -19.38 -17.96 7.08
C PHE A 489 -19.02 -18.70 8.36
N GLU A 490 -19.61 -19.88 8.54
CA GLU A 490 -19.29 -20.82 9.60
C GLU A 490 -18.86 -22.14 8.97
N SER A 491 -17.95 -22.84 9.64
CA SER A 491 -17.35 -24.08 9.16
C SER A 491 -17.27 -25.16 10.24
N SER A 492 -17.26 -26.43 9.83
CA SER A 492 -17.06 -27.57 10.71
C SER A 492 -16.34 -28.73 10.00
N ILE A 493 -15.48 -29.44 10.73
CA ILE A 493 -14.83 -30.67 10.25
C ILE A 493 -15.83 -31.84 10.34
N SER A 494 -15.86 -32.65 9.28
CA SER A 494 -16.63 -33.90 9.19
C SER A 494 -15.83 -34.92 8.39
N ASP A 495 -15.12 -35.81 9.09
CA ASP A 495 -14.25 -36.85 8.50
C ASP A 495 -13.14 -36.25 7.61
N LYS A 496 -13.18 -36.51 6.29
CA LYS A 496 -12.26 -35.94 5.29
C LYS A 496 -12.76 -34.61 4.71
N LYS A 497 -13.79 -33.99 5.28
CA LYS A 497 -14.46 -32.81 4.71
C LYS A 497 -14.56 -31.65 5.70
N ILE A 498 -14.66 -30.45 5.12
CA ILE A 498 -15.10 -29.22 5.77
C ILE A 498 -16.48 -28.89 5.21
N ASP A 499 -17.47 -28.82 6.08
CA ASP A 499 -18.79 -28.30 5.77
C ASP A 499 -18.81 -26.78 6.01
N ILE A 500 -19.36 -26.01 5.07
CA ILE A 500 -19.42 -24.54 5.14
C ILE A 500 -20.88 -24.09 5.06
N THR A 501 -21.26 -23.20 5.97
CA THR A 501 -22.58 -22.56 6.05
C THR A 501 -22.42 -21.05 5.98
N LYS A 502 -23.18 -20.39 5.12
CA LYS A 502 -23.27 -18.94 5.04
C LYS A 502 -24.26 -18.42 6.08
N ILE A 503 -23.87 -17.40 6.85
CA ILE A 503 -24.77 -16.67 7.75
C ILE A 503 -24.88 -15.23 7.26
N TYR A 504 -26.11 -14.73 7.17
CA TYR A 504 -26.38 -13.34 6.82
C TYR A 504 -27.26 -12.67 7.88
N LYS A 505 -26.93 -11.41 8.17
CA LYS A 505 -27.72 -10.50 8.98
C LYS A 505 -28.11 -9.31 8.09
N GLN A 506 -29.40 -9.03 8.00
CA GLN A 506 -29.92 -7.87 7.30
C GLN A 506 -30.71 -7.02 8.30
N ASP A 507 -30.25 -5.80 8.52
CA ASP A 507 -30.93 -4.79 9.32
C ASP A 507 -31.52 -3.74 8.38
N THR A 508 -32.85 -3.66 8.33
CA THR A 508 -33.57 -2.66 7.53
C THR A 508 -34.06 -1.55 8.46
N TYR A 509 -33.65 -0.30 8.18
CA TYR A 509 -34.00 0.90 8.94
C TYR A 509 -35.02 1.72 8.16
N ALA A 510 -36.30 1.59 8.51
CA ALA A 510 -37.40 2.30 7.88
C ALA A 510 -38.09 3.24 8.89
N GLY A 511 -37.49 4.41 9.10
CA GLY A 511 -37.99 5.39 10.08
C GLY A 511 -37.87 4.86 11.52
N ALA A 512 -38.97 4.84 12.26
CA ALA A 512 -39.01 4.40 13.66
C ALA A 512 -39.00 2.87 13.87
N PHE A 513 -38.92 2.07 12.80
CA PHE A 513 -38.93 0.61 12.85
C PHE A 513 -37.62 0.03 12.29
N SER A 514 -36.95 -0.80 13.09
CA SER A 514 -35.92 -1.72 12.61
C SER A 514 -36.50 -3.11 12.40
N GLN A 515 -36.13 -3.76 11.29
CA GLN A 515 -36.33 -5.20 11.11
C GLN A 515 -34.97 -5.88 11.03
N HIS A 516 -34.77 -6.86 11.90
CA HIS A 516 -33.56 -7.68 11.98
C HIS A 516 -33.87 -9.07 11.43
N LYS A 517 -33.26 -9.45 10.30
CA LYS A 517 -33.36 -10.80 9.75
C LYS A 517 -32.00 -11.48 9.79
N ILE A 518 -31.90 -12.52 10.62
CA ILE A 518 -30.75 -13.43 10.65
C ILE A 518 -31.17 -14.72 9.93
N GLY A 519 -30.33 -15.22 9.02
CA GLY A 519 -30.56 -16.47 8.31
C GLY A 519 -29.27 -17.22 8.03
N SER A 520 -29.39 -18.54 7.86
CA SER A 520 -28.30 -19.44 7.51
C SER A 520 -28.63 -20.22 6.24
N GLU A 521 -27.64 -20.37 5.35
CA GLU A 521 -27.73 -21.11 4.10
C GLU A 521 -26.53 -22.08 4.00
N TYR A 522 -26.79 -23.38 3.92
CA TYR A 522 -25.73 -24.37 3.75
C TYR A 522 -25.07 -24.20 2.36
N PHE A 523 -23.77 -23.92 2.34
CA PHE A 523 -23.04 -23.58 1.12
C PHE A 523 -22.48 -24.82 0.43
N GLY A 524 -21.89 -25.75 1.20
CA GLY A 524 -21.46 -27.05 0.69
C GLY A 524 -20.44 -27.78 1.56
N SER A 525 -20.13 -29.02 1.15
CA SER A 525 -19.10 -29.88 1.75
C SER A 525 -17.88 -29.92 0.83
N PHE A 526 -16.67 -29.78 1.36
CA PHE A 526 -15.41 -29.71 0.59
C PHE A 526 -14.39 -30.67 1.18
N HIS A 527 -13.63 -31.42 0.39
CA HIS A 527 -12.56 -32.26 0.94
C HIS A 527 -11.51 -31.38 1.65
N LEU A 528 -10.90 -31.84 2.76
CA LEU A 528 -9.94 -31.08 3.59
C LEU A 528 -8.89 -30.31 2.76
N TYR A 529 -8.28 -31.01 1.79
CA TYR A 529 -7.24 -30.47 0.90
C TYR A 529 -7.76 -29.85 -0.41
N GLN A 530 -9.07 -29.70 -0.58
CA GLN A 530 -9.67 -29.08 -1.78
C GLN A 530 -9.43 -27.57 -1.77
N GLN A 531 -8.99 -27.02 -2.90
CA GLN A 531 -8.91 -25.58 -3.10
C GLN A 531 -10.29 -24.92 -3.01
N ILE A 532 -10.37 -23.87 -2.19
CA ILE A 532 -11.47 -22.91 -2.12
C ILE A 532 -10.92 -21.53 -2.47
N SER A 533 -11.73 -20.74 -3.18
CA SER A 533 -11.42 -19.42 -3.70
C SER A 533 -12.30 -18.37 -3.03
N PHE A 534 -11.77 -17.16 -2.81
CA PHE A 534 -12.45 -16.12 -2.02
C PHE A 534 -12.41 -14.75 -2.71
N CYS A 535 -13.44 -13.93 -2.48
CA CYS A 535 -13.49 -12.54 -2.97
C CYS A 535 -14.25 -11.64 -1.99
N GLY A 536 -13.76 -10.40 -1.81
CA GLY A 536 -14.44 -9.36 -1.02
C GLY A 536 -14.24 -9.45 0.50
N TYR A 537 -13.29 -10.25 0.99
CA TYR A 537 -13.01 -10.36 2.43
C TYR A 537 -12.37 -9.08 2.97
N GLU A 538 -13.14 -8.29 3.70
CA GLU A 538 -12.65 -7.14 4.46
C GLU A 538 -12.21 -7.61 5.86
N SER A 539 -10.89 -7.82 6.04
CA SER A 539 -10.33 -7.98 7.38
C SER A 539 -10.28 -6.62 8.09
N ASN A 540 -10.43 -6.59 9.42
CA ASN A 540 -10.41 -5.38 10.26
C ASN A 540 -9.04 -4.63 10.35
N PHE A 541 -8.13 -4.75 9.37
CA PHE A 541 -6.77 -4.16 9.42
C PHE A 541 -6.31 -3.52 8.08
N ASP A 542 -5.69 -2.34 8.17
CA ASP A 542 -5.12 -1.55 7.07
C ASP A 542 -3.81 -2.13 6.48
N LEU A 543 -3.86 -3.06 5.52
CA LEU A 543 -2.66 -3.62 4.85
C LEU A 543 -2.83 -3.93 3.33
N ARG A 544 -1.71 -4.05 2.58
CA ARG A 544 -1.62 -3.95 1.09
C ARG A 544 -0.72 -5.00 0.36
N ILE A 545 -1.20 -5.59 -0.74
CA ILE A 545 -0.62 -5.70 -2.12
C ILE A 545 -0.08 -7.05 -2.72
N PRO A 546 0.24 -8.15 -2.02
CA PRO A 546 0.42 -9.50 -2.67
C PRO A 546 -0.24 -10.72 -1.96
N LYS A 547 -0.71 -11.81 -2.65
CA LYS A 547 -0.62 -12.13 -4.10
C LYS A 547 -1.68 -13.08 -4.76
N SER A 548 -2.05 -14.25 -4.21
CA SER A 548 -2.98 -15.27 -4.82
C SER A 548 -4.20 -15.58 -3.95
N ALA A 549 -5.35 -15.93 -4.55
CA ALA A 549 -6.67 -15.96 -3.90
C ALA A 549 -7.26 -17.37 -3.61
N THR A 550 -6.43 -18.42 -3.65
CA THR A 550 -6.84 -19.82 -3.40
C THR A 550 -6.17 -20.41 -2.16
N LEU A 551 -6.93 -21.15 -1.34
CA LEU A 551 -6.42 -21.87 -0.16
C LEU A 551 -7.19 -23.18 0.07
N PRO A 552 -6.59 -24.20 0.71
CA PRO A 552 -7.27 -25.46 0.97
C PRO A 552 -8.36 -25.33 2.05
N ALA A 553 -9.42 -26.13 1.96
CA ALA A 553 -10.60 -26.05 2.83
C ALA A 553 -10.28 -26.12 4.33
N PHE A 554 -9.31 -26.94 4.75
CA PHE A 554 -8.89 -27.00 6.16
C PHE A 554 -8.32 -25.66 6.67
N LEU A 555 -7.64 -24.91 5.79
CA LEU A 555 -7.07 -23.61 6.14
C LEU A 555 -8.16 -22.54 6.22
N PHE A 556 -9.23 -22.66 5.43
CA PHE A 556 -10.43 -21.85 5.60
C PHE A 556 -11.07 -22.08 6.97
N HIS A 557 -11.28 -23.35 7.36
CA HIS A 557 -11.84 -23.69 8.67
C HIS A 557 -11.02 -23.10 9.81
N PHE A 558 -9.69 -23.25 9.73
CA PHE A 558 -8.76 -22.65 10.68
C PHE A 558 -8.87 -21.11 10.74
N ILE A 559 -8.92 -20.41 9.60
CA ILE A 559 -9.05 -18.95 9.56
C ILE A 559 -10.40 -18.51 10.19
N GLU A 560 -11.48 -19.23 9.90
CA GLU A 560 -12.82 -18.91 10.36
C GLU A 560 -12.99 -19.11 11.87
N GLU A 561 -12.42 -20.16 12.46
CA GLU A 561 -12.34 -20.31 13.92
C GLU A 561 -11.59 -19.14 14.58
N TYR A 562 -10.57 -18.59 13.93
CA TYR A 562 -9.73 -17.52 14.47
C TYR A 562 -10.39 -16.14 14.35
N ASP A 563 -11.10 -15.86 13.25
CA ASP A 563 -11.85 -14.61 13.09
C ASP A 563 -12.91 -14.46 14.19
N ARG A 564 -13.56 -15.56 14.61
CA ARG A 564 -14.47 -15.58 15.79
C ARG A 564 -13.80 -15.26 17.13
N LEU A 565 -12.47 -15.33 17.23
CA LEU A 565 -11.72 -15.12 18.49
C LEU A 565 -11.14 -13.70 18.62
N VAL A 566 -11.10 -12.91 17.55
CA VAL A 566 -10.31 -11.66 17.46
C VAL A 566 -11.18 -10.41 17.69
N ASP A 567 -11.67 -10.30 18.93
CA ASP A 567 -12.11 -9.03 19.53
C ASP A 567 -10.95 -8.43 20.38
N PHE A 568 -9.69 -8.64 19.96
CA PHE A 568 -8.50 -8.32 20.77
C PHE A 568 -7.23 -7.98 19.95
N ASP A 569 -6.51 -6.95 20.39
CA ASP A 569 -5.34 -6.30 19.75
C ASP A 569 -4.24 -7.26 19.24
N ALA A 570 -4.16 -7.48 17.92
CA ALA A 570 -3.17 -8.38 17.30
C ALA A 570 -2.25 -7.72 16.22
N GLY A 571 -2.31 -6.41 16.02
CA GLY A 571 -1.60 -5.70 14.93
C GLY A 571 -0.07 -5.64 15.03
N VAL A 572 0.55 -6.07 16.14
CA VAL A 572 1.99 -5.84 16.42
C VAL A 572 2.79 -7.13 16.69
N ALA A 573 2.17 -8.20 17.19
CA ALA A 573 2.88 -9.44 17.57
C ALA A 573 3.10 -10.45 16.43
N LEU A 574 2.48 -10.22 15.26
CA LEU A 574 2.37 -11.23 14.22
C LEU A 574 3.50 -11.23 13.18
N ALA A 575 4.22 -10.11 13.04
CA ALA A 575 5.18 -9.88 11.96
C ALA A 575 6.57 -10.55 12.18
N ALA A 576 6.77 -11.29 13.28
CA ALA A 576 8.12 -11.62 13.76
C ALA A 576 8.65 -13.02 13.40
N ASN A 577 7.81 -14.03 13.12
CA ASN A 577 8.26 -15.45 13.14
C ASN A 577 7.50 -16.43 12.21
N LEU A 578 7.00 -15.98 11.07
CA LEU A 578 6.44 -16.87 10.04
C LEU A 578 6.98 -16.49 8.65
N THR A 579 7.28 -17.50 7.84
CA THR A 579 7.79 -17.32 6.49
C THR A 579 6.80 -16.49 5.67
N VAL A 580 7.34 -15.47 5.00
CA VAL A 580 6.61 -14.31 4.47
C VAL A 580 5.40 -14.71 3.58
N ASP A 581 5.46 -15.81 2.85
CA ASP A 581 4.42 -16.19 1.88
C ASP A 581 3.02 -16.45 2.49
N ALA A 582 2.88 -17.29 3.52
CA ALA A 582 1.56 -17.62 4.07
C ALA A 582 0.90 -16.46 4.81
N LEU A 583 1.72 -15.55 5.35
CA LEU A 583 1.25 -14.39 6.11
C LEU A 583 0.94 -13.20 5.19
N LEU A 584 1.67 -13.04 4.07
CA LEU A 584 1.28 -12.13 2.99
C LEU A 584 -0.09 -12.53 2.39
N ILE A 585 -0.33 -13.84 2.17
CA ILE A 585 -1.60 -14.32 1.60
C ILE A 585 -2.82 -13.88 2.42
N TYR A 586 -2.71 -13.84 3.76
CA TYR A 586 -3.83 -13.46 4.63
C TYR A 586 -3.88 -11.95 4.96
N PHE A 587 -2.74 -11.31 5.27
CA PHE A 587 -2.73 -9.89 5.69
C PHE A 587 -2.55 -8.90 4.55
N THR A 588 -2.21 -9.32 3.34
CA THR A 588 -1.78 -8.36 2.32
C THR A 588 -2.37 -8.56 0.92
N GLY A 589 -3.49 -9.27 0.67
CA GLY A 589 -4.33 -9.09 -0.55
C GLY A 589 -3.72 -9.29 -1.97
N GLY A 590 -4.49 -9.72 -2.96
CA GLY A 590 -3.93 -10.23 -4.24
C GLY A 590 -3.56 -9.21 -5.35
N THR A 591 -2.36 -9.33 -5.94
CA THR A 591 -1.98 -8.70 -7.25
C THR A 591 -1.76 -9.69 -8.40
N SER A 592 -2.01 -11.00 -8.23
CA SER A 592 -1.88 -12.01 -9.31
C SER A 592 -3.22 -12.64 -9.73
N ILE A 593 -4.25 -11.80 -9.79
CA ILE A 593 -5.65 -12.09 -10.12
C ILE A 593 -5.86 -12.97 -11.38
N LEU A 594 -4.94 -12.93 -12.35
CA LEU A 594 -5.06 -13.73 -13.58
C LEU A 594 -4.56 -15.18 -13.43
N LYS A 595 -3.73 -15.48 -12.43
CA LYS A 595 -3.47 -16.88 -12.04
C LYS A 595 -4.69 -17.46 -11.32
N ASP A 596 -5.41 -16.64 -10.56
CA ASP A 596 -6.67 -17.00 -9.90
C ASP A 596 -7.84 -17.25 -10.86
N LEU A 597 -7.74 -16.85 -12.14
CA LEU A 597 -8.71 -17.28 -13.18
C LEU A 597 -8.40 -18.67 -13.77
N GLN A 598 -7.24 -19.27 -13.45
CA GLN A 598 -6.90 -20.59 -13.98
C GLN A 598 -7.82 -21.69 -13.44
N TYR A 599 -8.28 -21.65 -12.19
CA TYR A 599 -9.22 -22.67 -11.72
C TYR A 599 -10.59 -22.58 -12.42
N LEU A 600 -11.01 -21.38 -12.87
CA LEU A 600 -12.25 -21.19 -13.65
C LEU A 600 -12.21 -21.89 -15.02
N LYS A 601 -11.00 -22.22 -15.53
CA LYS A 601 -10.81 -23.08 -16.72
C LYS A 601 -11.45 -24.47 -16.54
N TYR A 602 -11.55 -24.94 -15.29
CA TYR A 602 -12.10 -26.24 -14.94
C TYR A 602 -13.60 -26.21 -14.59
N THR A 603 -14.14 -25.04 -14.20
CA THR A 603 -15.53 -24.92 -13.69
C THR A 603 -16.52 -24.28 -14.67
N THR A 604 -16.09 -23.46 -15.63
CA THR A 604 -16.99 -22.68 -16.52
C THR A 604 -16.73 -22.90 -18.01
N LYS A 605 -17.65 -22.45 -18.88
CA LYS A 605 -17.43 -22.37 -20.33
C LYS A 605 -16.59 -21.14 -20.73
N ILE A 606 -16.70 -20.02 -20.00
CA ILE A 606 -15.84 -18.84 -20.23
C ILE A 606 -14.38 -19.14 -19.91
N GLY A 607 -14.07 -19.82 -18.81
CA GLY A 607 -12.69 -20.22 -18.50
C GLY A 607 -12.06 -21.10 -19.58
N ARG A 608 -12.86 -21.92 -20.28
CA ARG A 608 -12.43 -22.69 -21.45
C ARG A 608 -12.23 -21.83 -22.70
N ALA A 609 -13.05 -20.79 -22.90
CA ALA A 609 -12.88 -19.80 -23.97
C ALA A 609 -11.60 -18.96 -23.79
N LEU A 610 -11.33 -18.52 -22.56
CA LEU A 610 -10.14 -17.74 -22.21
C LEU A 610 -8.83 -18.50 -22.49
N ALA A 611 -8.85 -19.83 -22.38
CA ALA A 611 -7.70 -20.70 -22.66
C ALA A 611 -7.40 -20.93 -24.16
N GLY A 612 -8.01 -20.14 -25.07
CA GLY A 612 -7.59 -20.04 -26.48
C GLY A 612 -7.88 -21.27 -27.36
N GLY A 613 -9.00 -21.97 -27.12
CA GLY A 613 -9.31 -23.22 -27.85
C GLY A 613 -10.79 -23.48 -28.09
N ILE A 614 -11.49 -22.53 -28.71
CA ILE A 614 -12.87 -22.66 -29.20
C ILE A 614 -12.87 -22.29 -30.69
N GLU A 615 -13.50 -23.11 -31.54
CA GLU A 615 -13.67 -22.78 -32.96
C GLU A 615 -14.65 -21.60 -33.14
N SER A 616 -14.47 -20.79 -34.18
CA SER A 616 -15.28 -19.59 -34.41
C SER A 616 -16.79 -19.87 -34.53
N THR A 617 -17.14 -21.09 -34.95
CA THR A 617 -18.50 -21.65 -34.99
C THR A 617 -19.08 -21.95 -33.60
N GLU A 618 -18.31 -22.58 -32.73
CA GLU A 618 -18.72 -22.94 -31.36
C GLU A 618 -18.84 -21.69 -30.46
N ALA A 619 -18.05 -20.65 -30.73
CA ALA A 619 -18.21 -19.33 -30.12
C ALA A 619 -19.60 -18.73 -30.44
N ILE A 620 -20.10 -18.88 -31.68
CA ILE A 620 -21.43 -18.40 -32.09
C ILE A 620 -22.55 -19.18 -31.38
N GLU A 621 -22.37 -20.49 -31.14
CA GLU A 621 -23.33 -21.29 -30.36
C GLU A 621 -23.36 -20.90 -28.87
N ILE A 622 -22.19 -20.63 -28.27
CA ILE A 622 -22.12 -20.08 -26.91
C ILE A 622 -22.84 -18.73 -26.84
N TRP A 623 -22.67 -17.85 -27.84
CA TRP A 623 -23.36 -16.56 -27.88
C TRP A 623 -24.87 -16.65 -28.13
N ARG A 624 -25.35 -17.66 -28.87
CA ARG A 624 -26.79 -17.95 -29.01
C ARG A 624 -27.38 -18.66 -27.79
N GLY A 625 -26.59 -19.43 -27.06
CA GLY A 625 -26.97 -20.18 -25.86
C GLY A 625 -27.19 -19.33 -24.59
N PHE A 626 -26.81 -18.05 -24.58
CA PHE A 626 -26.93 -17.16 -23.41
C PHE A 626 -28.33 -17.02 -22.81
N LYS A 627 -29.40 -17.33 -23.55
CA LYS A 627 -30.77 -17.33 -23.02
C LYS A 627 -31.06 -18.42 -21.97
N GLY A 628 -30.18 -19.41 -21.77
CA GLY A 628 -30.47 -20.59 -20.94
C GLY A 628 -29.55 -20.83 -19.72
N ALA A 629 -28.60 -19.96 -19.42
CA ALA A 629 -27.61 -20.18 -18.35
C ALA A 629 -27.21 -18.89 -17.60
N SER A 630 -28.17 -18.00 -17.35
CA SER A 630 -28.00 -16.66 -16.78
C SER A 630 -27.09 -16.58 -15.55
N ASP A 631 -27.37 -17.41 -14.54
CA ASP A 631 -27.00 -17.09 -13.15
C ASP A 631 -25.50 -17.30 -12.88
N ILE A 632 -24.93 -18.39 -13.41
CA ILE A 632 -23.50 -18.73 -13.29
C ILE A 632 -22.63 -17.68 -14.01
N PHE A 633 -23.14 -17.12 -15.10
CA PHE A 633 -22.42 -16.12 -15.90
C PHE A 633 -22.46 -14.73 -15.24
N ALA A 634 -23.61 -14.30 -14.72
CA ALA A 634 -23.73 -13.06 -13.95
C ALA A 634 -22.82 -13.07 -12.71
N LEU A 635 -22.77 -14.19 -11.98
CA LEU A 635 -21.87 -14.40 -10.84
C LEU A 635 -20.39 -14.24 -11.23
N THR A 636 -19.99 -14.79 -12.38
CA THR A 636 -18.60 -14.73 -12.86
C THR A 636 -18.21 -13.30 -13.27
N ALA A 637 -19.05 -12.61 -14.04
CA ALA A 637 -18.77 -11.26 -14.53
C ALA A 637 -18.87 -10.19 -13.41
N GLY A 638 -19.80 -10.36 -12.46
CA GLY A 638 -19.89 -9.51 -11.27
C GLY A 638 -18.66 -9.63 -10.37
N SER A 639 -18.10 -10.85 -10.24
CA SER A 639 -16.85 -11.08 -9.51
C SER A 639 -15.67 -10.39 -10.20
N LEU A 640 -15.53 -10.51 -11.52
CA LEU A 640 -14.50 -9.81 -12.31
C LEU A 640 -14.61 -8.28 -12.19
N THR A 641 -15.83 -7.74 -12.09
CA THR A 641 -16.08 -6.31 -11.89
C THR A 641 -15.54 -5.79 -10.57
N GLN A 642 -15.76 -6.53 -9.47
CA GLN A 642 -15.30 -6.15 -8.13
C GLN A 642 -13.78 -6.29 -8.00
N ILE A 643 -13.23 -7.40 -8.49
CA ILE A 643 -11.80 -7.66 -8.50
C ILE A 643 -11.05 -6.59 -9.31
N ASN A 644 -11.59 -6.17 -10.46
CA ASN A 644 -10.95 -5.14 -11.27
C ASN A 644 -11.15 -3.72 -10.72
N HIS A 645 -12.20 -3.47 -9.92
CA HIS A 645 -12.36 -2.20 -9.19
C HIS A 645 -11.17 -1.95 -8.25
N TYR A 646 -10.78 -2.99 -7.51
CA TYR A 646 -9.65 -2.98 -6.59
C TYR A 646 -8.30 -2.76 -7.29
N LEU A 647 -8.11 -3.32 -8.49
CA LEU A 647 -6.91 -3.04 -9.31
C LEU A 647 -6.83 -1.58 -9.74
N ILE A 648 -7.97 -0.96 -10.10
CA ILE A 648 -8.04 0.45 -10.51
C ILE A 648 -7.69 1.39 -9.36
N THR A 649 -8.17 1.11 -8.14
CA THR A 649 -7.88 1.93 -6.96
C THR A 649 -6.44 1.83 -6.47
N THR A 650 -5.65 0.88 -6.99
CA THR A 650 -4.32 0.54 -6.47
C THR A 650 -3.20 0.63 -7.52
N GLU A 651 -3.52 0.69 -8.82
CA GLU A 651 -2.58 1.01 -9.89
C GLU A 651 -2.16 2.49 -9.83
N ASN A 652 -0.85 2.76 -9.86
CA ASN A 652 -0.25 4.09 -9.77
C ASN A 652 0.09 4.69 -11.15
N ASN A 653 0.19 3.87 -12.19
CA ASN A 653 0.43 4.32 -13.56
C ASN A 653 -0.89 4.69 -14.24
N GLU A 654 -1.03 5.97 -14.65
CA GLU A 654 -2.28 6.50 -15.20
C GLU A 654 -2.75 5.79 -16.49
N GLU A 655 -1.83 5.44 -17.39
CA GLU A 655 -2.17 4.75 -18.65
C GLU A 655 -2.60 3.30 -18.41
N LYS A 656 -1.96 2.60 -17.45
CA LYS A 656 -2.41 1.28 -17.03
C LYS A 656 -3.75 1.33 -16.31
N ARG A 657 -4.00 2.37 -15.50
CA ARG A 657 -5.29 2.59 -14.84
C ARG A 657 -6.40 2.75 -15.86
N LYS A 658 -6.20 3.52 -16.95
CA LYS A 658 -7.15 3.64 -18.07
C LYS A 658 -7.45 2.30 -18.75
N ILE A 659 -6.44 1.45 -18.96
CA ILE A 659 -6.61 0.08 -19.50
C ILE A 659 -7.46 -0.78 -18.55
N LEU A 660 -7.17 -0.75 -17.25
CA LEU A 660 -7.93 -1.50 -16.23
C LEU A 660 -9.38 -0.99 -16.11
N GLU A 661 -9.60 0.34 -16.11
CA GLU A 661 -10.92 0.97 -16.15
C GLU A 661 -11.74 0.55 -17.38
N GLY A 662 -11.11 0.46 -18.54
CA GLY A 662 -11.73 -0.08 -19.76
C GLY A 662 -12.13 -1.55 -19.59
N CYS A 663 -11.25 -2.40 -19.06
CA CYS A 663 -11.58 -3.79 -18.73
C CYS A 663 -12.75 -3.89 -17.73
N GLN A 664 -12.86 -2.98 -16.76
CA GLN A 664 -13.95 -3.02 -15.78
C GLN A 664 -15.30 -2.74 -16.44
N LYS A 665 -15.36 -1.76 -17.35
CA LYS A 665 -16.58 -1.46 -18.13
C LYS A 665 -17.02 -2.66 -18.97
N ILE A 666 -16.08 -3.46 -19.49
CA ILE A 666 -16.38 -4.72 -20.18
C ILE A 666 -17.01 -5.73 -19.21
N PHE A 667 -16.40 -5.99 -18.05
CA PHE A 667 -16.95 -6.94 -17.07
C PHE A 667 -18.32 -6.54 -16.52
N ILE A 668 -18.54 -5.24 -16.28
CA ILE A 668 -19.85 -4.68 -15.92
C ILE A 668 -20.87 -4.98 -17.01
N SER A 669 -20.51 -4.73 -18.27
CA SER A 669 -21.39 -4.99 -19.42
C SER A 669 -21.72 -6.47 -19.59
N LEU A 670 -20.74 -7.35 -19.38
CA LEU A 670 -20.93 -8.80 -19.40
C LEU A 670 -21.82 -9.30 -18.25
N THR A 671 -21.87 -8.59 -17.11
CA THR A 671 -22.73 -8.91 -15.97
C THR A 671 -24.21 -8.74 -16.32
N PHE A 672 -24.57 -7.69 -17.06
CA PHE A 672 -25.96 -7.42 -17.46
C PHE A 672 -26.51 -8.41 -18.50
N LEU A 673 -25.64 -9.12 -19.24
CA LEU A 673 -26.07 -10.18 -20.17
C LEU A 673 -26.82 -11.32 -19.46
N GLY A 674 -26.49 -11.60 -18.19
CA GLY A 674 -27.18 -12.62 -17.41
C GLY A 674 -28.62 -12.26 -17.05
N VAL A 675 -29.00 -10.98 -17.08
CA VAL A 675 -30.34 -10.50 -16.66
C VAL A 675 -31.32 -10.40 -17.85
N GLY A 676 -30.94 -10.87 -19.04
CA GLY A 676 -31.79 -10.85 -20.24
C GLY A 676 -31.93 -9.49 -20.92
N LEU A 677 -31.23 -8.46 -20.44
CA LEU A 677 -31.11 -7.13 -21.07
C LEU A 677 -29.91 -7.13 -22.02
N SER A 678 -30.10 -7.62 -23.25
CA SER A 678 -30.39 -6.81 -24.44
C SER A 678 -29.13 -6.25 -25.12
N LEU A 679 -29.24 -5.92 -26.41
CA LEU A 679 -28.11 -5.67 -27.32
C LEU A 679 -27.16 -4.55 -26.85
N ALA A 680 -27.62 -3.66 -25.97
CA ALA A 680 -26.84 -2.58 -25.39
C ALA A 680 -25.61 -3.05 -24.60
N ALA A 681 -25.75 -4.10 -23.79
CA ALA A 681 -24.62 -4.62 -23.01
C ALA A 681 -23.57 -5.28 -23.91
N GLN A 682 -24.00 -5.93 -24.99
CA GLN A 682 -23.10 -6.49 -26.01
C GLN A 682 -22.37 -5.36 -26.77
N ALA A 683 -23.12 -4.36 -27.24
CA ALA A 683 -22.57 -3.18 -27.91
C ALA A 683 -21.52 -2.45 -27.08
N HIS A 684 -21.80 -2.24 -25.79
CA HIS A 684 -20.90 -1.56 -24.87
C HIS A 684 -19.64 -2.41 -24.59
N ALA A 685 -19.79 -3.71 -24.33
CA ALA A 685 -18.64 -4.62 -24.16
C ALA A 685 -17.72 -4.65 -25.39
N VAL A 686 -18.30 -4.67 -26.61
CA VAL A 686 -17.54 -4.64 -27.87
C VAL A 686 -16.87 -3.28 -28.09
N SER A 687 -17.55 -2.16 -27.77
CA SER A 687 -16.99 -0.81 -27.89
C SER A 687 -15.80 -0.62 -26.97
N GLU A 688 -15.93 -0.98 -25.70
CA GLU A 688 -14.86 -0.87 -24.71
C GLU A 688 -13.71 -1.84 -25.02
N ALA A 689 -13.98 -3.05 -25.54
CA ALA A 689 -12.93 -3.97 -25.98
C ALA A 689 -12.07 -3.40 -27.12
N GLY A 690 -12.70 -2.68 -28.06
CA GLY A 690 -11.98 -1.91 -29.08
C GLY A 690 -11.07 -0.86 -28.46
N LYS A 691 -11.63 0.03 -27.63
CA LYS A 691 -10.88 1.11 -26.96
C LYS A 691 -9.70 0.61 -26.12
N VAL A 692 -9.88 -0.51 -25.41
CA VAL A 692 -8.81 -1.11 -24.59
C VAL A 692 -7.67 -1.63 -25.46
N LEU A 693 -7.97 -2.29 -26.59
CA LEU A 693 -6.92 -2.71 -27.54
C LEU A 693 -6.19 -1.52 -28.17
N ASP A 694 -6.94 -0.47 -28.54
CA ASP A 694 -6.34 0.73 -29.13
C ASP A 694 -5.46 1.48 -28.10
N LEU A 695 -5.82 1.46 -26.80
CA LEU A 695 -4.97 1.94 -25.70
C LEU A 695 -3.70 1.10 -25.49
N ILE A 696 -3.77 -0.22 -25.72
CA ILE A 696 -2.61 -1.12 -25.63
C ILE A 696 -1.65 -0.90 -26.79
N GLU A 697 -2.18 -0.71 -28.01
CA GLU A 697 -1.39 -0.36 -29.21
C GLU A 697 -0.73 1.03 -29.08
N ALA A 698 -1.31 1.96 -28.31
CA ALA A 698 -0.78 3.29 -28.06
C ALA A 698 0.34 3.35 -26.99
N LEU A 699 0.65 2.26 -26.28
CA LEU A 699 1.69 2.26 -25.25
C LEU A 699 3.11 2.39 -25.84
N PRO A 700 4.03 3.11 -25.16
CA PRO A 700 5.42 3.18 -25.58
C PRO A 700 6.09 1.80 -25.63
N SER A 701 6.90 1.56 -26.67
CA SER A 701 7.56 0.27 -26.87
C SER A 701 8.41 -0.13 -25.65
N GLY A 702 8.16 -1.34 -25.13
CA GLY A 702 8.76 -1.85 -23.89
C GLY A 702 7.92 -1.66 -22.62
N VAL A 703 6.83 -0.88 -22.65
CA VAL A 703 5.90 -0.76 -21.52
C VAL A 703 4.90 -1.92 -21.53
N ALA A 704 5.07 -2.87 -20.62
CA ALA A 704 4.14 -3.98 -20.48
C ALA A 704 2.74 -3.50 -20.03
N HIS A 705 1.72 -3.74 -20.87
CA HIS A 705 0.31 -3.38 -20.67
C HIS A 705 -0.40 -4.05 -19.49
N GLY A 706 0.26 -5.02 -18.82
CA GLY A 706 -0.25 -5.64 -17.58
C GLY A 706 -1.37 -6.68 -17.77
N LEU A 707 -2.00 -6.74 -18.94
CA LEU A 707 -2.98 -7.77 -19.27
C LEU A 707 -2.31 -9.08 -19.72
N ALA A 708 -2.84 -10.23 -19.30
CA ALA A 708 -2.37 -11.53 -19.78
C ALA A 708 -2.84 -11.82 -21.23
N PRO A 709 -2.15 -12.69 -22.00
CA PRO A 709 -2.50 -13.02 -23.38
C PRO A 709 -3.95 -13.48 -23.57
N GLU A 710 -4.52 -14.17 -22.59
CA GLU A 710 -5.90 -14.65 -22.55
C GLU A 710 -6.91 -13.48 -22.54
N MET A 711 -6.56 -12.38 -21.86
CA MET A 711 -7.36 -11.15 -21.86
C MET A 711 -7.25 -10.44 -23.22
N ILE A 712 -6.07 -10.40 -23.83
CA ILE A 712 -5.89 -9.87 -25.20
C ILE A 712 -6.72 -10.66 -26.20
N ASN A 713 -6.77 -12.00 -26.07
CA ASN A 713 -7.61 -12.86 -26.90
C ASN A 713 -9.12 -12.63 -26.68
N LEU A 714 -9.56 -12.43 -25.43
CA LEU A 714 -10.95 -12.03 -25.13
C LEU A 714 -11.30 -10.69 -25.79
N LEU A 715 -10.47 -9.68 -25.59
CA LEU A 715 -10.66 -8.34 -26.17
C LEU A 715 -10.72 -8.42 -27.71
N THR A 716 -9.84 -9.21 -28.33
CA THR A 716 -9.79 -9.40 -29.78
C THR A 716 -11.04 -10.14 -30.29
N THR A 717 -11.52 -11.13 -29.55
CA THR A 717 -12.76 -11.86 -29.85
C THR A 717 -13.98 -10.96 -29.71
N LEU A 718 -14.02 -10.07 -28.71
CA LEU A 718 -15.07 -9.05 -28.58
C LEU A 718 -15.00 -8.03 -29.73
N LYS A 719 -13.82 -7.49 -30.06
CA LYS A 719 -13.59 -6.59 -31.21
C LYS A 719 -14.06 -7.23 -32.53
N GLY A 720 -13.88 -8.54 -32.71
CA GLY A 720 -14.36 -9.31 -33.87
C GLY A 720 -15.88 -9.53 -33.96
N ASN A 721 -16.62 -9.48 -32.86
CA ASN A 721 -18.09 -9.68 -32.84
C ASN A 721 -18.90 -8.39 -33.13
N LYS A 722 -18.22 -7.32 -33.52
CA LYS A 722 -18.80 -6.00 -33.83
C LYS A 722 -19.83 -6.04 -34.96
N GLU A 723 -19.54 -6.74 -36.05
CA GLU A 723 -20.44 -6.82 -37.21
C GLU A 723 -21.80 -7.40 -36.84
N VAL A 724 -21.83 -8.52 -36.11
CA VAL A 724 -23.05 -9.22 -35.68
C VAL A 724 -23.99 -8.29 -34.89
N THR A 725 -23.43 -7.48 -33.98
CA THR A 725 -24.23 -6.56 -33.15
C THR A 725 -24.81 -5.42 -33.99
N LEU A 726 -24.01 -4.86 -34.90
CA LEU A 726 -24.47 -3.78 -35.80
C LEU A 726 -25.54 -4.27 -36.79
N THR A 727 -25.42 -5.51 -37.31
CA THR A 727 -26.45 -6.12 -38.15
C THR A 727 -27.78 -6.29 -37.40
N LEU A 728 -27.76 -6.75 -36.15
CA LEU A 728 -28.98 -6.93 -35.35
C LEU A 728 -29.72 -5.60 -35.11
N PHE A 729 -29.00 -4.50 -34.88
CA PHE A 729 -29.63 -3.18 -34.75
C PHE A 729 -30.09 -2.59 -36.08
N GLY A 730 -29.33 -2.76 -37.17
CA GLY A 730 -29.76 -2.42 -38.52
C GLY A 730 -31.09 -3.09 -38.89
N ASN A 731 -31.28 -4.35 -38.48
CA ASN A 731 -32.55 -5.06 -38.64
C ASN A 731 -33.69 -4.42 -37.83
N LYS A 732 -33.47 -3.96 -36.59
CA LYS A 732 -34.47 -3.19 -35.81
C LYS A 732 -34.89 -1.93 -36.55
N LEU A 733 -33.93 -1.15 -37.06
CA LEU A 733 -34.18 0.09 -37.82
C LEU A 733 -34.96 -0.15 -39.12
N ASN A 734 -34.76 -1.30 -39.77
CA ASN A 734 -35.49 -1.69 -40.98
C ASN A 734 -36.97 -2.04 -40.70
N THR A 735 -37.31 -2.43 -39.47
CA THR A 735 -38.69 -2.80 -39.06
C THR A 735 -39.54 -1.64 -38.52
N LEU A 736 -39.04 -0.40 -38.53
CA LEU A 736 -39.76 0.77 -38.01
C LEU A 736 -40.85 1.28 -38.98
N ASP A 737 -42.10 1.42 -38.50
CA ASP A 737 -43.19 2.05 -39.24
C ASP A 737 -43.10 3.59 -39.22
N LEU A 738 -42.33 4.14 -40.17
CA LEU A 738 -42.20 5.57 -40.38
C LEU A 738 -43.35 6.17 -41.24
N GLY A 739 -44.40 5.38 -41.55
CA GLY A 739 -45.42 5.70 -42.55
C GLY A 739 -44.89 5.61 -43.99
N ASP A 740 -45.55 6.28 -44.94
CA ASP A 740 -45.14 6.36 -46.36
C ASP A 740 -43.87 7.22 -46.60
N ALA A 741 -42.98 7.28 -45.61
CA ALA A 741 -41.77 8.07 -45.62
C ALA A 741 -40.55 7.20 -45.94
N THR A 742 -39.71 7.66 -46.87
CA THR A 742 -38.35 7.14 -47.05
C THR A 742 -37.63 7.08 -45.70
N ASN A 743 -37.06 5.92 -45.37
CA ASN A 743 -36.34 5.70 -44.12
C ASN A 743 -34.89 6.23 -44.23
N TYR A 744 -34.72 7.55 -44.07
CA TYR A 744 -33.41 8.22 -44.09
C TYR A 744 -32.51 7.77 -42.93
N ILE A 745 -33.09 7.30 -41.82
CA ILE A 745 -32.35 6.71 -40.70
C ILE A 745 -31.62 5.45 -41.17
N LEU A 746 -32.33 4.47 -41.76
CA LEU A 746 -31.74 3.24 -42.27
C LEU A 746 -30.78 3.50 -43.44
N LEU A 747 -31.12 4.42 -44.34
CA LEU A 747 -30.23 4.83 -45.43
C LEU A 747 -28.90 5.35 -44.89
N LYS A 748 -28.91 6.39 -44.03
CA LYS A 748 -27.67 6.95 -43.46
C LYS A 748 -26.94 5.93 -42.58
N TYR A 749 -27.65 5.11 -41.80
CA TYR A 749 -27.04 4.02 -41.01
C TYR A 749 -26.26 3.02 -41.88
N ASN A 750 -26.81 2.66 -43.05
CA ASN A 750 -26.19 1.68 -43.95
C ASN A 750 -25.13 2.28 -44.89
N SER A 751 -25.31 3.50 -45.44
CA SER A 751 -24.43 4.05 -46.49
C SER A 751 -23.59 5.27 -46.09
N VAL A 752 -23.85 5.90 -44.95
CA VAL A 752 -23.14 7.12 -44.51
C VAL A 752 -22.37 6.90 -43.20
N PHE A 753 -22.95 6.17 -42.25
CA PHE A 753 -22.30 5.94 -40.96
C PHE A 753 -21.16 4.92 -41.08
N THR A 754 -19.98 5.35 -40.65
CA THR A 754 -18.88 4.45 -40.25
C THR A 754 -19.34 3.52 -39.12
N ASP A 755 -18.69 2.37 -38.94
CA ASP A 755 -19.07 1.46 -37.85
C ASP A 755 -18.97 2.07 -36.45
N ALA A 756 -18.08 3.04 -36.25
CA ALA A 756 -17.98 3.77 -34.98
C ALA A 756 -19.23 4.65 -34.77
N GLN A 757 -19.69 5.35 -35.81
CA GLN A 757 -20.96 6.08 -35.79
C GLN A 757 -22.15 5.13 -35.66
N ARG A 758 -22.20 3.98 -36.36
CA ARG A 758 -23.27 2.97 -36.20
C ARG A 758 -23.37 2.45 -34.76
N LEU A 759 -22.22 2.16 -34.13
CA LEU A 759 -22.14 1.70 -32.75
C LEU A 759 -22.58 2.78 -31.76
N LYS A 760 -22.20 4.04 -32.00
CA LYS A 760 -22.62 5.19 -31.20
C LYS A 760 -24.11 5.49 -31.37
N PHE A 761 -24.64 5.46 -32.58
CA PHE A 761 -26.06 5.68 -32.91
C PHE A 761 -26.95 4.62 -32.24
N MET A 762 -26.52 3.36 -32.28
CA MET A 762 -27.15 2.28 -31.51
C MET A 762 -27.09 2.58 -30.00
N THR A 763 -25.93 2.95 -29.47
CA THR A 763 -25.77 3.27 -28.04
C THR A 763 -26.69 4.42 -27.60
N ASP A 764 -26.81 5.47 -28.42
CA ASP A 764 -27.59 6.66 -28.11
C ASP A 764 -29.12 6.42 -28.20
N PHE A 765 -29.59 5.54 -29.11
CA PHE A 765 -31.02 5.45 -29.45
C PHE A 765 -31.67 4.06 -29.39
N GLN A 766 -30.94 2.96 -29.18
CA GLN A 766 -31.53 1.60 -29.22
C GLN A 766 -32.64 1.35 -28.20
N HIS A 767 -32.61 2.09 -27.09
CA HIS A 767 -33.58 2.03 -25.99
C HIS A 767 -34.90 2.75 -26.29
N ILE A 768 -34.99 3.46 -27.43
CA ILE A 768 -36.18 4.20 -27.79
C ILE A 768 -37.09 3.31 -28.64
N ASP A 769 -38.23 2.96 -28.07
CA ASP A 769 -39.32 2.25 -28.76
C ASP A 769 -40.47 3.20 -29.15
N ASP A 770 -40.39 4.49 -28.81
CA ASP A 770 -41.36 5.51 -29.23
C ASP A 770 -41.23 5.82 -30.73
N LEU A 771 -42.30 5.52 -31.47
CA LEU A 771 -42.41 5.76 -32.90
C LEU A 771 -42.48 7.26 -33.26
N ALA A 772 -42.98 8.11 -32.35
CA ALA A 772 -43.05 9.55 -32.58
C ALA A 772 -41.64 10.18 -32.61
N PHE A 773 -40.75 9.77 -31.70
CA PHE A 773 -39.32 10.10 -31.76
C PHE A 773 -38.69 9.72 -33.11
N TRP A 774 -38.86 8.48 -33.57
CA TRP A 774 -38.25 8.01 -34.82
C TRP A 774 -38.78 8.75 -36.04
N ARG A 775 -40.09 9.07 -36.06
CA ARG A 775 -40.72 9.90 -37.10
C ARG A 775 -40.19 11.34 -37.08
N LEU A 776 -39.98 11.94 -35.90
CA LEU A 776 -39.37 13.28 -35.78
C LEU A 776 -37.92 13.29 -36.31
N LEU A 777 -37.10 12.32 -35.90
CA LEU A 777 -35.70 12.22 -36.32
C LEU A 777 -35.57 12.01 -37.84
N ASN A 778 -36.46 11.21 -38.45
CA ASN A 778 -36.50 10.99 -39.90
C ASN A 778 -36.97 12.22 -40.71
N ASN A 779 -37.55 13.23 -40.06
CA ASN A 779 -38.16 14.39 -40.72
C ASN A 779 -37.22 15.60 -40.91
N GLY A 780 -35.90 15.43 -40.71
CA GLY A 780 -34.90 16.47 -40.99
C GLY A 780 -34.98 17.02 -42.41
N ARG A 781 -34.89 18.34 -42.54
CA ARG A 781 -34.96 19.09 -43.81
C ARG A 781 -33.73 19.98 -44.01
N ASN A 782 -33.30 20.16 -45.25
CA ASN A 782 -32.30 21.16 -45.63
C ASN A 782 -32.87 22.59 -45.67
N ALA A 783 -31.99 23.56 -45.96
CA ALA A 783 -32.32 24.98 -46.12
C ALA A 783 -33.41 25.26 -47.18
N SER A 784 -33.60 24.37 -48.16
CA SER A 784 -34.66 24.46 -49.17
C SER A 784 -35.98 23.81 -48.73
N GLY A 785 -36.08 23.35 -47.48
CA GLY A 785 -37.28 22.72 -46.91
C GLY A 785 -37.53 21.27 -47.34
N ILE A 786 -36.63 20.66 -48.12
CA ILE A 786 -36.76 19.28 -48.62
C ILE A 786 -36.27 18.31 -47.54
N ARG A 787 -37.01 17.22 -47.31
CA ARG A 787 -36.63 16.18 -46.35
C ARG A 787 -35.47 15.33 -46.88
N ASP A 788 -34.39 15.27 -46.12
CA ASP A 788 -33.15 14.55 -46.42
C ASP A 788 -32.53 13.86 -45.18
N GLY A 789 -33.13 14.05 -44.01
CA GLY A 789 -32.62 13.55 -42.75
C GLY A 789 -31.53 14.42 -42.13
N SER A 790 -31.48 15.73 -42.41
CA SER A 790 -30.48 16.67 -41.85
C SER A 790 -30.32 16.64 -40.32
N TYR A 791 -31.33 16.23 -39.55
CA TYR A 791 -31.22 16.03 -38.10
C TYR A 791 -30.24 14.92 -37.71
N LEU A 792 -30.05 13.92 -38.58
CA LEU A 792 -29.02 12.89 -38.43
C LEU A 792 -27.63 13.45 -38.73
N ASP A 793 -27.51 14.45 -39.60
CA ASP A 793 -26.24 15.15 -39.84
C ASP A 793 -25.88 16.05 -38.65
N ASN A 794 -26.86 16.71 -38.04
CA ASN A 794 -26.66 17.39 -36.75
C ASN A 794 -26.27 16.39 -35.63
N TRP A 795 -26.85 15.20 -35.58
CA TRP A 795 -26.41 14.14 -34.66
C TRP A 795 -24.97 13.71 -34.92
N ILE A 796 -24.55 13.52 -36.19
CA ILE A 796 -23.14 13.23 -36.54
C ILE A 796 -22.23 14.35 -36.02
N LEU A 797 -22.50 15.60 -36.40
CA LEU A 797 -21.67 16.77 -36.08
C LEU A 797 -21.46 16.94 -34.57
N LEU A 798 -22.53 16.83 -33.77
CA LEU A 798 -22.43 16.91 -32.31
C LEU A 798 -21.74 15.67 -31.71
N SER A 799 -22.00 14.48 -32.27
CA SER A 799 -21.41 13.21 -31.83
C SER A 799 -19.90 13.14 -32.02
N GLU A 800 -19.39 13.62 -33.15
CA GLU A 800 -17.96 13.64 -33.48
C GLU A 800 -17.19 14.62 -32.60
N LYS A 801 -17.83 15.71 -32.19
CA LYS A 801 -17.27 16.68 -31.21
C LYS A 801 -17.39 16.22 -29.75
N GLY A 802 -17.97 15.04 -29.52
CA GLY A 802 -18.13 14.41 -28.21
C GLY A 802 -19.17 15.09 -27.32
N LEU A 803 -20.18 15.75 -27.90
CA LEU A 803 -21.20 16.50 -27.17
C LEU A 803 -22.38 15.59 -26.78
N GLU A 804 -22.79 15.61 -25.51
CA GLU A 804 -23.92 14.80 -25.02
C GLU A 804 -25.26 15.27 -25.60
N GLU A 805 -25.32 16.54 -26.01
CA GLU A 805 -26.46 17.18 -26.67
C GLU A 805 -26.91 16.45 -27.94
N ALA A 806 -26.03 15.67 -28.58
CA ALA A 806 -26.36 14.83 -29.72
C ALA A 806 -27.56 13.89 -29.45
N LYS A 807 -27.74 13.43 -28.21
CA LYS A 807 -28.82 12.49 -27.85
C LYS A 807 -30.21 13.13 -27.78
N PHE A 808 -30.31 14.46 -27.77
CA PHE A 808 -31.55 15.17 -27.49
C PHE A 808 -32.09 15.90 -28.73
N THR A 809 -33.30 15.56 -29.15
CA THR A 809 -34.01 16.19 -30.28
C THR A 809 -34.13 17.72 -30.13
N THR A 810 -34.19 18.24 -28.90
CA THR A 810 -34.19 19.68 -28.58
C THR A 810 -32.98 20.44 -29.13
N TYR A 811 -31.85 19.74 -29.38
CA TYR A 811 -30.66 20.26 -30.05
C TYR A 811 -30.62 19.82 -31.52
N ILE A 812 -30.56 18.51 -31.81
CA ILE A 812 -30.33 18.02 -33.18
C ILE A 812 -31.44 18.38 -34.17
N CYS A 813 -32.68 18.62 -33.70
CA CYS A 813 -33.79 19.09 -34.52
C CYS A 813 -33.94 20.62 -34.58
N ASN A 814 -33.04 21.39 -33.95
CA ASN A 814 -33.06 22.85 -33.93
C ASN A 814 -31.70 23.42 -34.38
N GLN A 815 -31.64 23.90 -35.63
CA GLN A 815 -30.40 24.37 -36.23
C GLN A 815 -29.76 25.52 -35.45
N ARG A 816 -30.54 26.55 -35.05
CA ARG A 816 -30.02 27.71 -34.29
C ARG A 816 -29.34 27.29 -32.99
N ARG A 817 -29.86 26.26 -32.30
CA ARG A 817 -29.25 25.73 -31.07
C ARG A 817 -28.04 24.85 -31.33
N THR A 818 -28.05 24.07 -32.42
CA THR A 818 -26.88 23.31 -32.88
C THR A 818 -25.73 24.26 -33.22
N ASP A 819 -25.98 25.26 -34.07
CA ASP A 819 -24.99 26.25 -34.50
C ASP A 819 -24.45 27.07 -33.31
N ALA A 820 -25.34 27.50 -32.40
CA ALA A 820 -24.94 28.22 -31.18
C ALA A 820 -24.10 27.35 -30.25
N LEU A 821 -24.48 26.08 -30.04
CA LEU A 821 -23.70 25.15 -29.22
C LEU A 821 -22.30 24.97 -29.81
N LEU A 822 -22.22 24.63 -31.11
CA LEU A 822 -20.96 24.49 -31.85
C LEU A 822 -20.10 25.75 -31.73
N ARG A 823 -20.66 26.93 -31.99
CA ARG A 823 -19.96 28.22 -31.90
C ARG A 823 -19.28 28.42 -30.54
N PHE A 824 -19.94 28.07 -29.44
CA PHE A 824 -19.40 28.21 -28.09
C PHE A 824 -18.48 27.04 -27.68
N THR A 825 -18.75 25.80 -28.08
CA THR A 825 -17.93 24.62 -27.69
C THR A 825 -16.71 24.38 -28.56
N ASP A 826 -16.65 24.96 -29.76
CA ASP A 826 -15.49 24.87 -30.66
C ASP A 826 -14.34 25.78 -30.21
N GLN A 827 -14.64 26.81 -29.41
CA GLN A 827 -13.63 27.59 -28.71
C GLN A 827 -13.12 26.81 -27.49
N SER A 828 -11.85 26.40 -27.53
CA SER A 828 -11.20 25.56 -26.51
C SER A 828 -11.27 26.14 -25.10
N VAL A 829 -11.27 27.48 -24.99
CA VAL A 829 -11.37 28.23 -23.74
C VAL A 829 -12.80 28.29 -23.17
N LEU A 830 -13.83 28.16 -24.02
CA LEU A 830 -15.25 28.21 -23.62
C LEU A 830 -15.85 26.84 -23.36
N LYS A 831 -15.37 25.79 -24.03
CA LYS A 831 -15.81 24.40 -23.82
C LYS A 831 -15.84 23.98 -22.33
N PRO A 832 -14.84 24.29 -21.48
CA PRO A 832 -14.82 23.88 -20.07
C PRO A 832 -15.86 24.57 -19.19
N VAL A 833 -16.37 25.75 -19.57
CA VAL A 833 -17.36 26.51 -18.79
C VAL A 833 -18.79 26.34 -19.33
N VAL A 834 -18.94 26.07 -20.63
CA VAL A 834 -20.23 25.81 -21.27
C VAL A 834 -20.68 24.36 -21.08
N ASN A 835 -19.78 23.38 -21.20
CA ASN A 835 -20.16 21.96 -21.11
C ASN A 835 -20.79 21.56 -19.75
N PRO A 836 -20.30 22.02 -18.58
CA PRO A 836 -20.89 21.69 -17.28
C PRO A 836 -22.25 22.35 -16.99
N LEU A 837 -22.77 23.20 -17.88
CA LEU A 837 -24.13 23.72 -17.74
C LEU A 837 -25.14 22.57 -17.91
N SER A 838 -26.01 22.38 -16.92
CA SER A 838 -27.14 21.45 -17.03
C SER A 838 -28.03 21.81 -18.23
N PHE A 839 -28.67 20.81 -18.86
CA PHE A 839 -29.57 20.94 -20.01
C PHE A 839 -30.37 22.27 -20.09
N GLU A 840 -31.21 22.58 -19.09
CA GLU A 840 -32.02 23.81 -19.06
C GLU A 840 -31.19 25.11 -19.07
N ARG A 841 -30.07 25.13 -18.35
CA ARG A 841 -29.16 26.29 -18.29
C ARG A 841 -28.43 26.47 -19.60
N LYS A 842 -28.01 25.37 -20.23
CA LYS A 842 -27.33 25.38 -21.53
C LYS A 842 -28.29 25.89 -22.61
N ILE A 843 -29.54 25.45 -22.62
CA ILE A 843 -30.59 26.02 -23.48
C ILE A 843 -30.77 27.52 -23.20
N ALA A 844 -30.97 27.92 -21.95
CA ALA A 844 -31.18 29.33 -21.62
C ALA A 844 -29.98 30.23 -21.98
N PHE A 845 -28.75 29.74 -21.82
CA PHE A 845 -27.53 30.43 -22.22
C PHE A 845 -27.47 30.60 -23.74
N LEU A 846 -27.66 29.51 -24.50
CA LEU A 846 -27.59 29.54 -25.97
C LEU A 846 -28.75 30.32 -26.60
N ASP A 847 -29.95 30.28 -26.02
CA ASP A 847 -31.07 31.10 -26.47
C ASP A 847 -30.88 32.60 -26.16
N THR A 848 -30.04 32.95 -25.16
CA THR A 848 -29.72 34.35 -24.78
C THR A 848 -28.51 34.91 -25.54
N PHE A 849 -27.46 34.09 -25.75
CA PHE A 849 -26.17 34.54 -26.28
C PHE A 849 -25.71 33.85 -27.57
N GLY A 850 -26.40 32.83 -28.08
CA GLY A 850 -25.98 32.07 -29.25
C GLY A 850 -25.75 32.92 -30.52
N ASP A 851 -26.47 34.04 -30.63
CA ASP A 851 -26.45 34.98 -31.74
C ASP A 851 -25.97 36.40 -31.35
N VAL A 852 -25.11 36.52 -30.33
CA VAL A 852 -24.37 37.77 -30.11
C VAL A 852 -23.48 38.09 -31.31
N ASP A 853 -23.21 39.37 -31.54
CA ASP A 853 -22.25 39.82 -32.55
C ASP A 853 -20.81 39.37 -32.24
N GLY A 854 -19.88 39.66 -33.16
CA GLY A 854 -18.48 39.26 -33.02
C GLY A 854 -17.77 39.90 -31.82
N VAL A 855 -18.09 41.15 -31.47
CA VAL A 855 -17.42 41.89 -30.38
C VAL A 855 -17.84 41.30 -29.03
N ASN A 856 -19.15 41.12 -28.83
CA ASN A 856 -19.70 40.48 -27.65
C ASN A 856 -19.30 39.00 -27.53
N PHE A 857 -19.08 38.30 -28.65
CA PHE A 857 -18.55 36.94 -28.64
C PHE A 857 -17.08 36.87 -28.20
N SER A 858 -16.22 37.76 -28.72
CA SER A 858 -14.82 37.82 -28.31
C SER A 858 -14.67 38.02 -26.80
N LYS A 859 -15.51 38.85 -26.16
CA LYS A 859 -15.53 39.00 -24.70
C LYS A 859 -15.66 37.67 -23.94
N PHE A 860 -16.51 36.77 -24.41
CA PHE A 860 -16.63 35.43 -23.82
C PHE A 860 -15.39 34.55 -24.08
N VAL A 861 -14.72 34.70 -25.23
CA VAL A 861 -13.48 33.98 -25.54
C VAL A 861 -12.32 34.49 -24.69
N ASP A 862 -12.17 35.81 -24.56
CA ASP A 862 -11.14 36.48 -23.78
C ASP A 862 -11.35 36.27 -22.26
N GLU A 863 -12.60 36.24 -21.80
CA GLU A 863 -12.99 35.99 -20.41
C GLU A 863 -14.04 34.86 -20.27
N PRO A 864 -13.66 33.56 -20.36
CA PRO A 864 -14.60 32.44 -20.25
C PRO A 864 -15.39 32.39 -18.93
N GLN A 865 -14.79 32.92 -17.86
CA GLN A 865 -15.40 33.14 -16.55
C GLN A 865 -16.75 33.88 -16.59
N LEU A 866 -17.03 34.70 -17.61
CA LEU A 866 -18.33 35.33 -17.83
C LEU A 866 -19.49 34.32 -17.89
N VAL A 867 -19.26 33.09 -18.38
CA VAL A 867 -20.27 32.01 -18.40
C VAL A 867 -20.59 31.53 -16.97
N THR A 868 -19.57 31.39 -16.12
CA THR A 868 -19.71 31.02 -14.71
C THR A 868 -20.39 32.13 -13.90
N TYR A 869 -20.01 33.39 -14.17
CA TYR A 869 -20.64 34.55 -13.54
C TYR A 869 -22.10 34.70 -13.99
N TRP A 870 -22.41 34.49 -15.28
CA TRP A 870 -23.80 34.43 -15.76
C TRP A 870 -24.59 33.36 -15.01
N LYS A 871 -24.06 32.14 -14.89
CA LYS A 871 -24.70 31.05 -14.16
C LYS A 871 -24.98 31.45 -12.70
N ARG A 872 -24.03 32.11 -12.03
CA ARG A 872 -24.16 32.58 -10.64
C ARG A 872 -25.36 33.51 -10.44
N TYR A 873 -25.57 34.48 -11.33
CA TYR A 873 -26.71 35.41 -11.28
C TYR A 873 -28.01 34.82 -11.85
N TYR A 874 -27.93 33.91 -12.82
CA TYR A 874 -29.08 33.19 -13.38
C TYR A 874 -29.68 32.18 -12.39
N ASP A 875 -28.84 31.48 -11.62
CA ASP A 875 -29.28 30.45 -10.69
C ASP A 875 -30.00 31.03 -9.46
N ASP A 876 -29.63 32.24 -9.03
CA ASP A 876 -30.25 32.88 -7.87
C ASP A 876 -31.67 33.37 -8.17
N GLY A 877 -32.66 32.82 -7.46
CA GLY A 877 -34.07 33.14 -7.67
C GLY A 877 -34.45 34.60 -7.42
N VAL A 878 -33.68 35.34 -6.60
CA VAL A 878 -33.92 36.77 -6.35
C VAL A 878 -33.36 37.62 -7.49
N PHE A 879 -32.22 37.23 -8.06
CA PHE A 879 -31.58 37.98 -9.14
C PHE A 879 -32.16 37.65 -10.52
N ARG A 880 -32.57 36.40 -10.77
CA ARG A 880 -32.95 35.90 -12.10
C ARG A 880 -33.89 36.82 -12.88
N THR A 881 -34.93 37.37 -12.24
CA THR A 881 -35.92 38.22 -12.92
C THR A 881 -35.32 39.55 -13.38
N GLU A 882 -34.69 40.28 -12.47
CA GLU A 882 -34.04 41.58 -12.75
C GLU A 882 -32.85 41.42 -13.71
N PHE A 883 -32.06 40.36 -13.52
CA PHE A 883 -30.91 40.03 -14.35
C PHE A 883 -31.32 39.65 -15.79
N LYS A 884 -32.44 38.93 -15.98
CA LYS A 884 -33.03 38.67 -17.31
C LYS A 884 -33.70 39.90 -17.94
N ALA A 885 -34.17 40.85 -17.14
CA ALA A 885 -34.76 42.09 -17.64
C ALA A 885 -33.72 43.03 -18.27
N PHE A 886 -32.42 42.81 -18.01
CA PHE A 886 -31.34 43.44 -18.75
C PHE A 886 -31.20 42.85 -20.15
N GLY A 887 -31.12 43.71 -21.17
CA GLY A 887 -30.71 43.28 -22.51
C GLY A 887 -29.31 42.67 -22.50
N ARG A 888 -29.04 41.73 -23.41
CA ARG A 888 -27.83 40.90 -23.43
C ARG A 888 -26.51 41.68 -23.28
N ASP A 889 -26.39 42.86 -23.90
CA ASP A 889 -25.19 43.70 -23.82
C ASP A 889 -24.97 44.27 -22.40
N LYS A 890 -26.05 44.66 -21.71
CA LYS A 890 -25.98 45.11 -20.30
C LYS A 890 -25.65 43.96 -19.36
N ILE A 891 -26.11 42.74 -19.66
CA ILE A 891 -25.71 41.54 -18.91
C ILE A 891 -24.21 41.34 -19.03
N ILE A 892 -23.65 41.38 -20.24
CA ILE A 892 -22.21 41.20 -20.46
C ILE A 892 -21.41 42.26 -19.68
N ILE A 893 -21.75 43.54 -19.82
CA ILE A 893 -21.10 44.65 -19.07
C ILE A 893 -21.20 44.46 -17.55
N PHE A 894 -22.34 43.97 -17.04
CA PHE A 894 -22.52 43.70 -15.62
C PHE A 894 -21.64 42.55 -15.14
N LEU A 895 -21.45 41.51 -15.96
CA LEU A 895 -20.63 40.35 -15.65
C LEU A 895 -19.13 40.66 -15.69
N GLU A 896 -18.68 41.44 -16.68
CA GLU A 896 -17.30 41.96 -16.76
C GLU A 896 -16.95 42.80 -15.51
N LYS A 897 -17.88 43.63 -15.06
CA LYS A 897 -17.64 44.55 -13.93
C LYS A 897 -17.90 43.92 -12.56
N HIS A 898 -18.88 43.02 -12.42
CA HIS A 898 -19.37 42.55 -11.11
C HIS A 898 -19.62 41.04 -11.03
N GLY A 899 -19.05 40.25 -11.95
CA GLY A 899 -19.08 38.79 -11.90
C GLY A 899 -18.37 38.21 -10.67
N ASP A 900 -17.18 38.73 -10.36
CA ASP A 900 -16.27 38.22 -9.32
C ASP A 900 -16.39 38.91 -7.95
N ILE A 901 -17.58 39.39 -7.60
CA ILE A 901 -17.78 40.00 -6.27
C ILE A 901 -17.75 38.92 -5.16
N PRO A 902 -17.24 39.23 -3.94
CA PRO A 902 -17.26 38.29 -2.81
C PRO A 902 -18.67 37.79 -2.48
N SER A 903 -18.77 36.59 -1.89
CA SER A 903 -20.06 35.98 -1.53
C SER A 903 -20.90 36.85 -0.60
N GLU A 904 -20.29 37.53 0.37
CA GLU A 904 -20.98 38.44 1.30
C GLU A 904 -21.60 39.65 0.57
N VAL A 905 -20.85 40.24 -0.36
CA VAL A 905 -21.33 41.33 -1.23
C VAL A 905 -22.45 40.82 -2.13
N PHE A 906 -22.29 39.65 -2.73
CA PHE A 906 -23.33 39.01 -3.55
C PHE A 906 -24.62 38.76 -2.78
N GLN A 907 -24.57 38.31 -1.51
CA GLN A 907 -25.78 38.21 -0.70
C GLN A 907 -26.36 39.59 -0.36
N SER A 908 -25.53 40.60 -0.08
CA SER A 908 -26.02 41.95 0.23
C SER A 908 -26.73 42.62 -0.95
N LEU A 909 -26.37 42.30 -2.19
CA LEU A 909 -27.05 42.78 -3.39
C LEU A 909 -28.52 42.35 -3.47
N LYS A 910 -28.95 41.29 -2.77
CA LYS A 910 -30.35 40.81 -2.79
C LYS A 910 -31.36 41.79 -2.19
N VAL A 911 -30.91 42.61 -1.24
CA VAL A 911 -31.71 43.69 -0.68
C VAL A 911 -31.62 44.87 -1.64
N GLU A 912 -32.76 45.40 -2.11
CA GLU A 912 -32.83 46.47 -3.11
C GLU A 912 -32.17 46.11 -4.47
N THR A 913 -32.20 44.84 -4.89
CA THR A 913 -31.58 44.29 -6.13
C THR A 913 -31.60 45.24 -7.31
N ASN A 914 -32.80 45.65 -7.77
CA ASN A 914 -32.96 46.50 -8.95
C ASN A 914 -32.19 47.83 -8.79
N PHE A 915 -32.31 48.48 -7.63
CA PHE A 915 -31.61 49.74 -7.35
C PHE A 915 -30.09 49.53 -7.31
N LYS A 916 -29.61 48.48 -6.65
CA LYS A 916 -28.17 48.21 -6.53
C LYS A 916 -27.53 47.82 -7.86
N PHE A 917 -28.16 46.96 -8.66
CA PHE A 917 -27.67 46.62 -10.00
C PHE A 917 -27.64 47.85 -10.91
N ASN A 918 -28.71 48.65 -10.93
CA ASN A 918 -28.74 49.91 -11.68
C ASN A 918 -27.76 50.96 -11.15
N ARG A 919 -27.40 50.94 -9.86
CA ARG A 919 -26.37 51.80 -9.27
C ARG A 919 -24.97 51.37 -9.71
N LEU A 920 -24.68 50.07 -9.70
CA LEU A 920 -23.39 49.52 -10.15
C LEU A 920 -23.13 49.84 -11.62
N LEU A 921 -24.15 49.70 -12.48
CA LEU A 921 -24.06 50.08 -13.90
C LEU A 921 -23.90 51.59 -14.17
N LYS A 922 -24.04 52.46 -13.17
CA LYS A 922 -23.83 53.92 -13.32
C LYS A 922 -22.40 54.39 -13.07
N PHE A 923 -21.53 53.54 -12.51
CA PHE A 923 -20.13 53.92 -12.34
C PHE A 923 -19.41 54.01 -13.70
N PRO A 924 -18.59 55.05 -13.92
CA PRO A 924 -17.75 55.13 -15.11
C PRO A 924 -16.71 54.00 -15.11
N GLU A 925 -16.15 53.70 -16.27
CA GLU A 925 -15.07 52.73 -16.37
C GLU A 925 -13.83 53.22 -15.61
N ALA A 926 -13.27 52.34 -14.78
CA ALA A 926 -12.07 52.64 -14.04
C ALA A 926 -10.90 52.73 -15.03
N THR A 927 -10.11 53.81 -14.95
CA THR A 927 -8.98 54.05 -15.86
C THR A 927 -7.72 53.27 -15.48
N HIS A 928 -7.67 52.75 -14.25
CA HIS A 928 -6.59 51.98 -13.69
C HIS A 928 -7.09 51.16 -12.49
N ASN A 929 -6.32 50.18 -11.99
CA ASN A 929 -6.71 49.29 -10.89
C ASN A 929 -8.13 48.68 -11.05
N ILE A 930 -8.49 48.34 -12.30
CA ILE A 930 -9.89 48.10 -12.73
C ILE A 930 -10.61 47.08 -11.85
N SER A 931 -9.98 45.93 -11.61
CA SER A 931 -10.52 44.87 -10.73
C SER A 931 -10.77 45.37 -9.29
N TYR A 932 -9.87 46.17 -8.74
CA TYR A 932 -10.02 46.72 -7.39
C TYR A 932 -11.21 47.69 -7.31
N PHE A 933 -11.32 48.63 -8.25
CA PHE A 933 -12.47 49.54 -8.35
C PHE A 933 -13.79 48.76 -8.48
N ASN A 934 -13.86 47.86 -9.45
CA ASN A 934 -15.05 47.06 -9.76
C ASN A 934 -15.55 46.25 -8.57
N LYS A 935 -14.64 45.65 -7.80
CA LYS A 935 -14.92 44.92 -6.56
C LYS A 935 -15.31 45.86 -5.41
N ARG A 936 -14.52 46.91 -5.18
CA ARG A 936 -14.66 47.81 -4.02
C ARG A 936 -15.90 48.69 -4.11
N ARG A 937 -16.31 49.11 -5.32
CA ARG A 937 -17.61 49.78 -5.59
C ARG A 937 -18.82 48.96 -5.15
N ALA A 938 -18.74 47.63 -5.23
CA ALA A 938 -19.81 46.73 -4.76
C ALA A 938 -19.72 46.49 -3.24
N GLU A 939 -18.51 46.37 -2.68
CA GLU A 939 -18.30 46.35 -1.22
C GLU A 939 -18.79 47.63 -0.53
N MET A 940 -18.67 48.81 -1.17
CA MET A 940 -19.11 50.11 -0.67
C MET A 940 -20.62 50.39 -0.85
N LEU A 941 -21.45 49.34 -0.95
CA LEU A 941 -22.91 49.43 -0.93
C LEU A 941 -23.47 49.08 0.46
N LYS A 942 -24.72 49.50 0.72
CA LYS A 942 -25.48 49.06 1.89
C LYS A 942 -25.54 47.53 1.99
N PRO A 943 -25.43 46.94 3.19
CA PRO A 943 -25.39 47.60 4.49
C PRO A 943 -23.97 47.99 4.95
N PHE A 944 -22.92 47.56 4.25
CA PHE A 944 -21.53 47.63 4.73
C PHE A 944 -20.95 49.06 4.76
N PHE A 945 -21.50 49.95 3.92
CA PHE A 945 -20.96 51.30 3.77
C PHE A 945 -22.10 52.31 3.60
N VAL A 946 -22.14 53.31 4.49
CA VAL A 946 -23.16 54.37 4.54
C VAL A 946 -22.55 55.68 5.02
N ASP A 947 -23.18 56.79 4.62
CA ASP A 947 -22.97 58.08 5.27
C ASP A 947 -23.40 57.96 6.75
N SER A 948 -22.47 58.25 7.67
CA SER A 948 -22.68 58.06 9.11
C SER A 948 -23.65 59.05 9.76
N LYS A 949 -23.94 60.16 9.08
CA LYS A 949 -24.83 61.24 9.54
C LYS A 949 -26.24 61.04 8.99
N THR A 950 -26.36 60.63 7.72
CA THR A 950 -27.65 60.51 7.03
C THR A 950 -28.15 59.08 6.85
N GLY A 951 -27.29 58.07 7.03
CA GLY A 951 -27.60 56.66 6.78
C GLY A 951 -27.82 56.32 5.30
N ASN A 952 -27.49 57.24 4.38
CA ASN A 952 -27.69 57.06 2.95
C ASN A 952 -26.50 56.35 2.27
N TYR A 953 -26.68 55.98 1.00
CA TYR A 953 -25.58 55.55 0.15
C TYR A 953 -24.62 56.72 -0.10
N ILE A 954 -23.32 56.49 0.09
CA ILE A 954 -22.24 57.40 -0.34
C ILE A 954 -22.40 57.75 -1.82
N ARG A 955 -22.12 59.00 -2.22
CA ARG A 955 -22.29 59.43 -3.62
C ARG A 955 -21.31 58.70 -4.54
N LEU A 956 -21.67 58.51 -5.81
CA LEU A 956 -20.89 57.68 -6.74
C LEU A 956 -19.43 58.16 -6.91
N HIS A 957 -19.19 59.46 -6.86
CA HIS A 957 -17.83 60.01 -6.95
C HIS A 957 -17.04 59.92 -5.64
N GLU A 958 -17.70 60.08 -4.50
CA GLU A 958 -17.08 59.90 -3.18
C GLU A 958 -16.55 58.46 -3.04
N VAL A 959 -17.31 57.45 -3.51
CA VAL A 959 -16.86 56.04 -3.56
C VAL A 959 -15.55 55.88 -4.34
N ASP A 960 -15.43 56.48 -5.52
CA ASP A 960 -14.19 56.39 -6.30
C ASP A 960 -13.03 57.12 -5.60
N ASN A 961 -13.26 58.32 -5.04
CA ASN A 961 -12.24 59.05 -4.26
C ASN A 961 -11.74 58.24 -3.03
N TYR A 962 -12.64 57.54 -2.35
CA TYR A 962 -12.29 56.66 -1.23
C TYR A 962 -11.39 55.50 -1.69
N ILE A 963 -11.67 54.92 -2.86
CA ILE A 963 -10.87 53.85 -3.48
C ILE A 963 -9.47 54.36 -3.87
N GLU A 964 -9.38 55.56 -4.44
CA GLU A 964 -8.11 56.23 -4.75
C GLU A 964 -7.25 56.46 -3.49
N LEU A 965 -7.89 56.82 -2.36
CA LEU A 965 -7.20 56.96 -1.07
C LEU A 965 -6.69 55.62 -0.54
N GLU A 966 -7.51 54.57 -0.58
CA GLU A 966 -7.10 53.21 -0.18
C GLU A 966 -5.87 52.73 -0.98
N LEU A 967 -5.85 53.00 -2.28
CA LEU A 967 -4.72 52.70 -3.17
C LEU A 967 -3.48 53.54 -2.82
N LYS A 968 -3.65 54.86 -2.57
CA LYS A 968 -2.55 55.77 -2.18
C LYS A 968 -1.89 55.37 -0.85
N LEU A 969 -2.70 54.88 0.10
CA LEU A 969 -2.25 54.43 1.42
C LEU A 969 -1.84 52.94 1.46
N ASN A 970 -2.12 52.19 0.40
CA ASN A 970 -1.96 50.74 0.30
C ASN A 970 -2.69 49.96 1.44
N LYS A 971 -3.91 50.38 1.78
CA LYS A 971 -4.76 49.74 2.80
C LYS A 971 -6.24 50.04 2.60
N LYS A 972 -7.11 49.10 2.99
CA LYS A 972 -8.57 49.33 3.04
C LYS A 972 -8.93 50.23 4.23
N LEU A 973 -9.96 51.05 4.04
CA LEU A 973 -10.55 51.92 5.06
C LEU A 973 -12.03 51.56 5.24
N ARG A 974 -12.61 51.87 6.40
CA ARG A 974 -14.06 51.77 6.61
C ARG A 974 -14.70 53.16 6.61
N ALA A 975 -16.02 53.21 6.47
CA ALA A 975 -16.78 54.42 6.76
C ALA A 975 -16.59 54.83 8.24
N SER A 976 -16.51 56.13 8.50
CA SER A 976 -16.56 56.66 9.87
C SER A 976 -17.88 56.28 10.54
N LEU A 977 -17.84 56.06 11.85
CA LEU A 977 -19.04 55.98 12.69
C LEU A 977 -19.57 57.39 12.97
N LYS A 978 -20.84 57.49 13.42
CA LYS A 978 -21.52 58.78 13.67
C LYS A 978 -20.78 59.71 14.65
N HIS A 979 -19.92 59.16 15.50
CA HIS A 979 -19.17 59.88 16.54
C HIS A 979 -17.69 60.09 16.19
N GLU A 980 -17.25 59.69 15.00
CA GLU A 980 -15.85 59.80 14.55
C GLU A 980 -15.64 60.99 13.60
N ALA A 981 -14.38 61.35 13.38
CA ALA A 981 -14.00 62.42 12.45
C ALA A 981 -13.91 61.89 11.01
N GLY A 982 -14.04 62.80 10.06
CA GLY A 982 -13.93 62.51 8.63
C GLY A 982 -15.04 61.64 8.05
N ASP A 983 -14.76 61.10 6.86
CA ASP A 983 -15.62 60.17 6.13
C ASP A 983 -15.15 58.71 6.25
N LEU A 984 -13.84 58.53 6.46
CA LEU A 984 -13.16 57.25 6.50
C LEU A 984 -12.27 57.13 7.74
N VAL A 985 -12.15 55.91 8.27
CA VAL A 985 -11.22 55.58 9.35
C VAL A 985 -10.43 54.32 8.99
N ASP A 986 -9.14 54.32 9.34
CA ASP A 986 -8.32 53.11 9.39
C ASP A 986 -8.62 52.35 10.70
N ASP A 987 -9.28 51.19 10.59
CA ASP A 987 -9.66 50.33 11.71
C ASP A 987 -8.49 49.92 12.63
N ILE A 988 -7.26 49.87 12.10
CA ILE A 988 -6.08 49.40 12.84
C ILE A 988 -5.44 50.53 13.64
N THR A 989 -5.38 51.73 13.07
CA THR A 989 -4.66 52.88 13.66
C THR A 989 -5.57 53.94 14.28
N GLY A 990 -6.87 53.90 13.99
CA GLY A 990 -7.82 54.93 14.36
C GLY A 990 -7.70 56.24 13.57
N ILE A 991 -6.78 56.31 12.60
CA ILE A 991 -6.51 57.53 11.82
C ILE A 991 -7.72 57.85 10.92
N SER A 992 -8.17 59.09 11.03
CA SER A 992 -9.34 59.63 10.32
C SER A 992 -8.97 60.40 9.05
N TYR A 993 -9.73 60.17 7.98
CA TYR A 993 -9.56 60.80 6.68
C TYR A 993 -10.88 61.40 6.20
N ASP A 994 -10.83 62.60 5.64
CA ASP A 994 -11.98 63.37 5.19
C ASP A 994 -11.69 63.80 3.75
N THR A 995 -12.46 63.29 2.80
CA THR A 995 -12.06 63.36 1.38
C THR A 995 -12.95 64.32 0.61
N MET A 996 -12.32 65.18 -0.18
CA MET A 996 -13.01 66.08 -1.08
C MET A 996 -12.40 66.04 -2.48
N GLY A 997 -13.21 66.41 -3.45
CA GLY A 997 -12.87 66.46 -4.85
C GLY A 997 -14.09 66.94 -5.63
N ILE A 998 -14.10 66.69 -6.93
CA ILE A 998 -15.23 67.01 -7.81
C ILE A 998 -15.58 65.80 -8.67
N PRO A 999 -16.86 65.51 -8.92
CA PRO A 999 -17.25 64.51 -9.91
C PRO A 999 -17.03 64.98 -11.35
N GLN A 1000 -17.00 64.04 -12.28
CA GLN A 1000 -16.89 64.35 -13.71
C GLN A 1000 -18.10 65.16 -14.24
N ASP A 1001 -19.29 64.97 -13.69
CA ASP A 1001 -20.51 65.64 -14.17
C ASP A 1001 -20.57 67.14 -13.82
N VAL A 1002 -19.77 67.63 -12.86
CA VAL A 1002 -19.67 69.08 -12.59
C VAL A 1002 -18.68 69.82 -13.50
N ILE A 1003 -17.88 69.12 -14.33
CA ILE A 1003 -16.99 69.77 -15.31
C ILE A 1003 -17.78 70.70 -16.23
N ILE A 1004 -18.95 70.26 -16.73
CA ILE A 1004 -19.82 71.06 -17.60
C ILE A 1004 -20.39 72.29 -16.84
N PRO A 1005 -21.04 72.15 -15.67
CA PRO A 1005 -21.40 73.29 -14.80
C PRO A 1005 -20.28 74.28 -14.47
N TRP A 1006 -19.05 73.80 -14.19
CA TRP A 1006 -17.91 74.65 -13.86
C TRP A 1006 -17.41 75.45 -15.08
N THR A 1007 -17.44 74.85 -16.27
CA THR A 1007 -16.92 75.46 -17.49
C THR A 1007 -17.96 76.25 -18.30
N LYS A 1008 -19.26 76.15 -17.95
CA LYS A 1008 -20.40 76.66 -18.74
C LYS A 1008 -20.28 78.11 -19.22
N ASN A 1009 -19.74 79.03 -18.41
CA ASN A 1009 -19.50 80.43 -18.78
C ASN A 1009 -18.00 80.79 -18.71
N GLY A 1010 -17.11 79.85 -19.03
CA GLY A 1010 -15.66 80.04 -19.00
C GLY A 1010 -15.13 80.44 -17.63
N ILE A 1011 -14.13 81.32 -17.61
CA ILE A 1011 -13.38 81.70 -16.40
C ILE A 1011 -14.28 82.28 -15.28
N ASN A 1012 -15.40 82.93 -15.61
CA ASN A 1012 -16.32 83.48 -14.61
C ASN A 1012 -17.03 82.38 -13.81
N SER A 1013 -17.47 81.31 -14.48
CA SER A 1013 -18.05 80.14 -13.78
C SER A 1013 -16.98 79.39 -12.99
N VAL A 1014 -15.78 79.20 -13.56
CA VAL A 1014 -14.68 78.54 -12.84
C VAL A 1014 -14.30 79.32 -11.60
N ASN A 1015 -14.12 80.65 -11.67
CA ASN A 1015 -13.80 81.47 -10.51
C ASN A 1015 -14.88 81.36 -9.41
N TYR A 1016 -16.17 81.46 -9.77
CA TYR A 1016 -17.27 81.32 -8.80
C TYR A 1016 -17.23 79.96 -8.08
N TRP A 1017 -17.19 78.86 -8.84
CA TRP A 1017 -17.16 77.52 -8.25
C TRP A 1017 -15.86 77.22 -7.52
N PHE A 1018 -14.76 77.86 -7.92
CA PHE A 1018 -13.48 77.74 -7.24
C PHE A 1018 -13.47 78.46 -5.88
N GLU A 1019 -14.15 79.60 -5.73
CA GLU A 1019 -14.39 80.21 -4.42
C GLU A 1019 -15.27 79.32 -3.52
N GLU A 1020 -16.33 78.68 -4.06
CA GLU A 1020 -17.09 77.69 -3.28
C GLU A 1020 -16.24 76.46 -2.89
N PHE A 1021 -15.33 76.02 -3.77
CA PHE A 1021 -14.40 74.94 -3.45
C PHE A 1021 -13.38 75.34 -2.37
N LYS A 1022 -12.87 76.59 -2.36
CA LYS A 1022 -12.02 77.12 -1.28
C LYS A 1022 -12.72 77.16 0.08
N LYS A 1023 -14.02 77.49 0.11
CA LYS A 1023 -14.83 77.38 1.33
C LYS A 1023 -14.86 75.93 1.82
N SER A 1024 -15.13 74.98 0.92
CA SER A 1024 -15.09 73.55 1.23
C SER A 1024 -13.71 73.11 1.77
N ILE A 1025 -12.60 73.54 1.16
CA ILE A 1025 -11.23 73.26 1.67
C ILE A 1025 -11.11 73.73 3.11
N THR A 1026 -11.53 74.96 3.39
CA THR A 1026 -11.48 75.54 4.73
C THR A 1026 -12.38 74.81 5.72
N GLU A 1027 -13.56 74.35 5.31
CA GLU A 1027 -14.43 73.50 6.15
C GLU A 1027 -13.80 72.14 6.50
N HIS A 1028 -13.04 71.53 5.59
CA HIS A 1028 -12.36 70.26 5.82
C HIS A 1028 -11.15 70.45 6.75
N PHE A 1029 -10.27 71.43 6.50
CA PHE A 1029 -9.16 71.78 7.41
C PHE A 1029 -9.65 72.19 8.82
N ASN A 1030 -10.79 72.87 8.93
CA ASN A 1030 -11.39 73.21 10.23
C ASN A 1030 -11.83 71.99 11.05
N LYS A 1031 -12.02 70.80 10.46
CA LYS A 1031 -12.32 69.57 11.21
C LYS A 1031 -11.11 69.05 12.00
N ILE A 1032 -9.89 69.44 11.64
CA ILE A 1032 -8.65 69.05 12.37
C ILE A 1032 -8.69 69.53 13.84
N ASN A 1033 -9.38 70.65 14.11
CA ASN A 1033 -9.50 71.24 15.44
C ASN A 1033 -10.85 70.96 16.13
N LYS A 1034 -11.66 70.02 15.61
CA LYS A 1034 -12.93 69.59 16.24
C LYS A 1034 -12.70 68.43 17.21
N THR A 1035 -13.76 67.97 17.88
CA THR A 1035 -13.73 66.79 18.74
C THR A 1035 -14.73 65.74 18.23
N PRO A 1036 -14.30 64.51 17.90
CA PRO A 1036 -12.89 64.12 17.73
C PRO A 1036 -12.19 64.91 16.61
N PRO A 1037 -10.86 65.06 16.67
CA PRO A 1037 -10.09 65.79 15.67
C PRO A 1037 -9.92 64.95 14.40
N LEU A 1038 -9.88 65.62 13.25
CA LEU A 1038 -9.48 65.00 11.99
C LEU A 1038 -7.95 64.87 11.89
N ASP A 1039 -7.47 63.73 11.43
CA ASP A 1039 -6.04 63.49 11.21
C ASP A 1039 -5.57 64.02 9.87
N TYR A 1040 -6.26 63.66 8.77
CA TYR A 1040 -5.88 64.03 7.41
C TYR A 1040 -7.04 64.59 6.58
N VAL A 1041 -6.78 65.72 5.91
CA VAL A 1041 -7.61 66.22 4.80
C VAL A 1041 -7.09 65.62 3.51
N VAL A 1042 -7.98 65.08 2.69
CA VAL A 1042 -7.64 64.41 1.44
C VAL A 1042 -8.30 65.16 0.28
N ILE A 1043 -7.52 65.60 -0.71
CA ILE A 1043 -8.03 66.30 -1.89
C ILE A 1043 -7.70 65.46 -3.13
N ASP A 1044 -8.75 65.12 -3.90
CA ASP A 1044 -8.62 64.50 -5.21
C ASP A 1044 -8.63 65.57 -6.33
N TYR A 1045 -7.53 65.63 -7.08
CA TYR A 1045 -7.27 66.60 -8.13
C TYR A 1045 -7.67 66.10 -9.55
N LYS A 1046 -8.25 64.90 -9.66
CA LYS A 1046 -8.48 64.11 -10.91
C LYS A 1046 -9.07 64.83 -12.13
N TYR A 1047 -9.93 65.82 -11.93
CA TYR A 1047 -10.64 66.52 -13.03
C TYR A 1047 -10.32 68.01 -13.11
N PHE A 1048 -9.44 68.52 -12.24
CA PHE A 1048 -9.07 69.94 -12.23
C PHE A 1048 -8.20 70.34 -13.42
N ASP A 1049 -7.53 69.38 -14.06
CA ASP A 1049 -6.80 69.54 -15.31
C ASP A 1049 -7.75 69.77 -16.50
N GLN A 1050 -8.80 68.98 -16.61
CA GLN A 1050 -9.83 69.10 -17.65
C GLN A 1050 -10.56 70.44 -17.55
N ILE A 1051 -10.91 70.88 -16.33
CA ILE A 1051 -11.51 72.21 -16.11
C ILE A 1051 -10.47 73.31 -16.40
N SER A 1052 -9.22 73.15 -15.96
CA SER A 1052 -8.16 74.12 -16.23
C SER A 1052 -8.01 74.35 -17.73
N LEU A 1053 -7.85 73.29 -18.53
CA LEU A 1053 -7.66 73.33 -19.98
C LEU A 1053 -8.77 74.09 -20.74
N VAL A 1054 -10.00 74.12 -20.20
CA VAL A 1054 -11.14 74.83 -20.82
C VAL A 1054 -11.10 76.35 -20.57
N VAL A 1055 -10.41 76.82 -19.52
CA VAL A 1055 -10.33 78.26 -19.17
C VAL A 1055 -8.92 78.85 -19.15
N ASN A 1056 -7.89 78.00 -19.22
CA ASN A 1056 -6.48 78.35 -19.21
C ASN A 1056 -5.70 77.25 -19.93
N SER A 1057 -4.79 77.60 -20.85
CA SER A 1057 -4.01 76.61 -21.60
C SER A 1057 -3.03 75.78 -20.75
N ASN A 1058 -2.84 76.11 -19.47
CA ASN A 1058 -2.07 75.33 -18.50
C ASN A 1058 -2.97 74.34 -17.73
N PRO A 1059 -2.83 73.01 -17.89
CA PRO A 1059 -3.63 72.02 -17.16
C PRO A 1059 -3.41 72.06 -15.64
N ASN A 1060 -2.30 72.62 -15.16
CA ASN A 1060 -2.01 72.73 -13.72
C ASN A 1060 -2.56 74.03 -13.09
N PHE A 1061 -3.28 74.88 -13.84
CA PHE A 1061 -3.76 76.17 -13.36
C PHE A 1061 -4.55 76.08 -12.05
N LEU A 1062 -5.61 75.27 -11.98
CA LEU A 1062 -6.40 75.12 -10.76
C LEU A 1062 -5.67 74.32 -9.68
N LYS A 1063 -4.88 73.29 -10.04
CA LYS A 1063 -4.08 72.53 -9.05
C LYS A 1063 -3.11 73.45 -8.30
N ASN A 1064 -2.41 74.32 -9.03
CA ASN A 1064 -1.52 75.33 -8.46
C ASN A 1064 -2.27 76.36 -7.60
N GLN A 1065 -3.47 76.80 -8.00
CA GLN A 1065 -4.25 77.74 -7.19
C GLN A 1065 -4.78 77.10 -5.88
N ILE A 1066 -5.16 75.82 -5.90
CA ILE A 1066 -5.52 75.06 -4.68
C ILE A 1066 -4.32 75.04 -3.73
N ASP A 1067 -3.15 74.67 -4.24
CA ASP A 1067 -1.92 74.57 -3.46
C ASP A 1067 -1.51 75.92 -2.86
N GLN A 1068 -1.55 77.00 -3.64
CA GLN A 1068 -1.27 78.35 -3.14
C GLN A 1068 -2.29 78.79 -2.07
N PHE A 1069 -3.57 78.48 -2.25
CA PHE A 1069 -4.59 78.78 -1.25
C PHE A 1069 -4.35 78.03 0.07
N ILE A 1070 -3.98 76.75 0.01
CA ILE A 1070 -3.65 75.94 1.19
C ILE A 1070 -2.38 76.45 1.87
N ILE A 1071 -1.32 76.75 1.11
CA ILE A 1071 -0.07 77.31 1.66
C ILE A 1071 -0.30 78.68 2.31
N GLN A 1072 -1.23 79.50 1.80
CA GLN A 1072 -1.52 80.83 2.38
C GLN A 1072 -2.40 80.77 3.64
N ASN A 1073 -3.35 79.82 3.72
CA ASN A 1073 -4.38 79.83 4.76
C ASN A 1073 -4.28 78.67 5.78
N HIS A 1074 -3.62 77.57 5.41
CA HIS A 1074 -3.61 76.30 6.16
C HIS A 1074 -2.20 75.68 6.27
N ASN A 1075 -1.13 76.46 6.11
CA ASN A 1075 0.26 75.99 6.09
C ASN A 1075 0.64 75.14 7.30
N GLN A 1076 0.13 75.50 8.48
CA GLN A 1076 0.34 74.78 9.75
C GLN A 1076 -0.20 73.33 9.73
N TYR A 1077 -1.02 72.97 8.74
CA TYR A 1077 -1.57 71.63 8.53
C TYR A 1077 -1.13 71.01 7.21
N ILE A 1078 -0.10 71.54 6.53
CA ILE A 1078 0.35 71.02 5.22
C ILE A 1078 0.84 69.56 5.31
N ASN A 1079 1.37 69.15 6.46
CA ASN A 1079 1.75 67.76 6.77
C ASN A 1079 0.56 66.83 7.03
N LYS A 1080 -0.66 67.37 7.16
CA LYS A 1080 -1.95 66.67 7.27
C LYS A 1080 -2.74 66.66 5.95
N LEU A 1081 -2.16 67.12 4.84
CA LEU A 1081 -2.77 67.06 3.51
C LEU A 1081 -2.31 65.81 2.75
N ILE A 1082 -3.25 65.06 2.20
CA ILE A 1082 -2.99 64.02 1.19
C ILE A 1082 -3.56 64.48 -0.15
N LYS A 1083 -2.76 64.36 -1.21
CA LYS A 1083 -3.17 64.68 -2.59
C LYS A 1083 -3.32 63.40 -3.42
N LEU A 1084 -4.50 63.20 -4.00
CA LEU A 1084 -4.83 62.13 -4.94
C LEU A 1084 -4.90 62.70 -6.36
N ASN A 1085 -4.52 61.90 -7.37
CA ASN A 1085 -4.50 62.27 -8.79
C ASN A 1085 -3.91 63.67 -9.10
N TYR A 1086 -2.86 64.05 -8.35
CA TYR A 1086 -2.16 65.32 -8.48
C TYR A 1086 -1.20 65.30 -9.66
#